data_AF-A0A669BD69-F1
#
_entry.id   AF-A0A669BD69-F1
#
_cell.length_a   1.000
_cell.length_b   1.000
_cell.length_c   1.000
_cell.angle_alpha   90.00
_cell.angle_beta   90.00
_cell.angle_gamma   90.00
#
_symmetry.space_group_name_H-M   'P 1'
#
loop_
_entity.id
_entity.type
_entity.pdbx_description
1 polymer ?
#
loop_
_entity_poly.entity_id
_entity_poly.type
_entity_poly.pdbx_seq_one_letter_code
_entity_poly.pdbx_strand_id
1 'polypeptide(L)'
;MAADGEKQQGHRPGIYKQKNKGHKHGKHRTKGEIERENKGRVSVTVLTKKQRKEQKKMDRRHKANQLRKNKKDLVLTEKRRLGSRDGPPHLVVVVSLHAQADSGAITKLLRGEGAGGIVHHDRCISGVSDSFGLILPRFKQRFTFLSQSTADMHSLLDVTKIADSLVFVLDSTEGWDTYGDYCLSCLFAQGLPSYALVCQGVSELPVKKRVESRRALSKITEARFPDARLFPLDSEQDATLLLRHLGTQRQRKLGFRSKRSHLLAQHVTFTPNNPVDSTSGPTGLGTLCVSGYVRGRPLRVDRLVHISGHGDFQLSQIDAPVDPLPLNLTVSRPLKPSKGGDVDMLDGGENEAPVRVLMKADPSNRESLQAEAEVDPMDGEQTWPTESELLEAEEARKKKRVMKVPKGTSDYQATWIVDEGEEENGDIDEESSDDDDDDDDDIMDEAMDKEDGETDSQDPGSCCDSEEEEEEEEVCSTERAGADQRYDEHMDEAAEEEGLKRYREARANEMFPDEVDTPLDAPARIRFQRYRGLKSFRSSPWDPMENLPLDYSRIFQFQSFERTRRRILAEAAAEEDGAMDGWYVTLHIIDVPFSVMESVQSGKPLVLVSLLPHEQKMSVMHVLVRRHPSNTEPIKSKEELVFHCGFRRFRASPIFSQHTSADKHKMERFLRPDAPTVVSLYAPITFPPAGVLLFKQRNDGIQDLVATGTLLSCDPQRVVLKRIVLSGHPFKINRRSAVVRYMFFNRGERTFSYYYYSSGAANKMGIKPCVCVSLRSQDTVLMNLYKRVYPRWTYDPYVPAPLTWVKKEGTVEMEDLDME
;
A
#
# COMPACT_ATOMS: atom_id res chain seq x y z
N MET A 1 -68.09 5.93 -33.18
CA MET A 1 -68.71 7.28 -33.17
C MET A 1 -67.70 8.26 -32.56
N ALA A 2 -67.82 9.56 -32.89
CA ALA A 2 -66.90 10.66 -32.52
C ALA A 2 -66.49 10.69 -31.02
N ALA A 3 -65.37 11.28 -30.60
CA ALA A 3 -64.86 12.58 -31.02
C ALA A 3 -63.38 12.85 -30.65
N ASP A 4 -62.82 13.85 -31.32
CA ASP A 4 -61.44 14.37 -31.33
C ASP A 4 -60.79 14.70 -29.97
N GLY A 5 -59.44 14.73 -29.96
CA GLY A 5 -58.67 15.18 -28.80
C GLY A 5 -57.14 15.23 -28.94
N GLU A 6 -56.59 15.49 -30.13
CA GLU A 6 -55.12 15.63 -30.29
C GLU A 6 -54.54 16.76 -29.41
N LYS A 7 -53.79 16.39 -28.37
CA LYS A 7 -52.99 17.36 -27.60
C LYS A 7 -51.67 17.65 -28.28
N GLN A 8 -51.71 18.56 -29.27
CA GLN A 8 -50.50 19.19 -29.80
C GLN A 8 -49.65 19.79 -28.67
N GLN A 9 -48.33 19.54 -28.70
CA GLN A 9 -47.40 20.07 -27.72
C GLN A 9 -47.21 21.59 -27.92
N GLY A 10 -47.93 22.39 -27.14
CA GLY A 10 -47.79 23.85 -27.18
C GLY A 10 -46.38 24.32 -26.81
N HIS A 11 -45.74 25.07 -27.71
CA HIS A 11 -44.43 25.69 -27.48
C HIS A 11 -44.38 26.46 -26.14
N ARG A 12 -43.49 26.05 -25.23
CA ARG A 12 -43.20 26.82 -24.00
C ARG A 12 -42.58 28.17 -24.37
N PRO A 13 -43.21 29.32 -24.05
CA PRO A 13 -42.64 30.63 -24.39
C PRO A 13 -41.39 30.92 -23.55
N GLY A 14 -40.33 31.37 -24.23
CA GLY A 14 -39.03 31.64 -23.61
C GLY A 14 -39.03 32.81 -22.61
N ILE A 15 -37.99 32.84 -21.77
CA ILE A 15 -37.80 33.73 -20.60
C ILE A 15 -37.82 35.24 -20.93
N TYR A 16 -37.70 35.64 -22.20
CA TYR A 16 -37.60 37.04 -22.63
C TYR A 16 -38.91 37.65 -23.18
N LYS A 17 -40.09 37.13 -22.78
CA LYS A 17 -41.38 37.72 -23.19
C LYS A 17 -41.72 38.96 -22.34
N GLN A 18 -41.49 40.15 -22.89
CA GLN A 18 -41.80 41.44 -22.26
C GLN A 18 -43.31 41.59 -22.01
N LYS A 19 -43.73 41.56 -20.73
CA LYS A 19 -45.11 41.88 -20.34
C LYS A 19 -45.31 43.39 -20.33
N ASN A 20 -46.08 43.91 -21.29
CA ASN A 20 -46.58 45.28 -21.21
C ASN A 20 -47.50 45.42 -19.98
N LYS A 21 -47.37 46.52 -19.24
CA LYS A 21 -48.17 46.78 -18.04
C LYS A 21 -49.60 47.15 -18.45
N GLY A 22 -50.59 46.48 -17.87
CA GLY A 22 -51.99 46.92 -17.96
C GLY A 22 -52.17 48.27 -17.29
N HIS A 23 -52.92 49.18 -17.94
CA HIS A 23 -53.23 50.50 -17.39
C HIS A 23 -54.17 50.35 -16.18
N LYS A 24 -53.73 50.79 -15.00
CA LYS A 24 -54.59 50.85 -13.81
C LYS A 24 -55.56 52.03 -13.92
N HIS A 25 -56.83 51.74 -14.19
CA HIS A 25 -57.91 52.66 -13.89
C HIS A 25 -58.20 52.68 -12.38
N GLY A 26 -58.52 53.85 -11.83
CA GLY A 26 -59.18 53.99 -10.53
C GLY A 26 -58.30 54.35 -9.33
N LYS A 27 -58.60 55.53 -8.76
CA LYS A 27 -58.19 56.06 -7.43
C LYS A 27 -56.68 56.29 -7.21
N HIS A 28 -56.25 57.51 -7.53
CA HIS A 28 -54.98 58.09 -7.07
C HIS A 28 -55.00 58.31 -5.54
N ARG A 29 -54.39 57.41 -4.76
CA ARG A 29 -53.85 57.79 -3.45
C ARG A 29 -52.63 58.68 -3.67
N THR A 30 -52.54 59.82 -2.99
CA THR A 30 -51.41 60.74 -3.20
C THR A 30 -50.13 60.15 -2.59
N LYS A 31 -48.98 60.39 -3.23
CA LYS A 31 -47.69 59.81 -2.82
C LYS A 31 -47.33 60.19 -1.37
N GLY A 32 -47.65 61.42 -0.95
CA GLY A 32 -47.43 61.92 0.41
C GLY A 32 -48.42 61.41 1.46
N GLU A 33 -49.47 60.67 1.09
CA GLU A 33 -50.32 59.94 2.02
C GLU A 33 -49.68 58.58 2.33
N ILE A 34 -49.25 57.84 1.30
CA ILE A 34 -48.54 56.56 1.42
C ILE A 34 -47.20 56.72 2.16
N GLU A 35 -46.47 57.83 1.92
CA GLU A 35 -45.23 58.12 2.65
C GLU A 35 -45.47 58.52 4.12
N ARG A 36 -46.63 59.08 4.48
CA ARG A 36 -46.99 59.30 5.89
C ARG A 36 -47.35 58.01 6.60
N GLU A 37 -48.14 57.16 5.95
CA GLU A 37 -48.59 55.87 6.49
C GLU A 37 -47.43 54.87 6.72
N ASN A 38 -46.35 54.98 5.93
CA ASN A 38 -45.15 54.15 6.06
C ASN A 38 -43.98 54.78 6.86
N LYS A 39 -44.09 56.05 7.28
CA LYS A 39 -43.04 56.70 8.11
C LYS A 39 -43.00 56.08 9.50
N GLY A 40 -41.97 55.26 9.76
CA GLY A 40 -41.71 54.64 11.06
C GLY A 40 -41.83 53.11 11.08
N ARG A 41 -42.37 52.47 10.03
CA ARG A 41 -42.44 51.00 9.94
C ARG A 41 -41.47 50.47 8.87
N VAL A 42 -40.24 50.16 9.30
CA VAL A 42 -39.30 49.38 8.47
C VAL A 42 -39.79 47.93 8.46
N SER A 43 -40.20 47.43 7.29
CA SER A 43 -40.59 46.02 7.15
C SER A 43 -39.37 45.10 7.26
N VAL A 44 -39.48 44.04 8.07
CA VAL A 44 -38.41 43.06 8.32
C VAL A 44 -37.90 42.41 7.02
N THR A 45 -38.71 42.39 5.97
CA THR A 45 -38.36 41.92 4.61
C THR A 45 -37.33 42.77 3.86
N VAL A 46 -36.87 43.91 4.41
CA VAL A 46 -35.75 44.68 3.86
C VAL A 46 -34.39 44.07 4.23
N LEU A 47 -34.25 43.46 5.42
CA LEU A 47 -32.97 42.93 5.92
C LEU A 47 -32.46 41.69 5.17
N THR A 48 -33.34 40.94 4.49
CA THR A 48 -32.97 39.69 3.78
C THR A 48 -32.80 39.85 2.27
N LYS A 49 -32.96 41.06 1.72
CA LYS A 49 -32.58 41.34 0.33
C LYS A 49 -31.07 41.43 0.19
N LYS A 50 -30.40 40.28 0.05
CA LYS A 50 -29.06 40.20 -0.56
C LYS A 50 -29.09 41.00 -1.86
N GLN A 51 -28.55 42.22 -1.85
CA GLN A 51 -28.44 43.03 -3.06
C GLN A 51 -27.64 42.21 -4.09
N ARG A 52 -28.29 41.84 -5.20
CA ARG A 52 -27.60 41.28 -6.36
C ARG A 52 -26.72 42.38 -6.94
N LYS A 53 -25.50 42.52 -6.39
CA LYS A 53 -24.46 43.39 -6.94
C LYS A 53 -23.97 42.78 -8.25
N GLU A 54 -24.62 43.15 -9.33
CA GLU A 54 -24.13 42.89 -10.68
C GLU A 54 -22.77 43.60 -10.83
N GLN A 55 -21.70 42.81 -10.92
CA GLN A 55 -20.34 43.36 -11.03
C GLN A 55 -20.22 44.17 -12.32
N LYS A 56 -19.88 45.46 -12.19
CA LYS A 56 -19.62 46.34 -13.33
C LYS A 56 -18.41 45.83 -14.10
N LYS A 57 -18.27 46.23 -15.38
CA LYS A 57 -17.11 45.88 -16.22
C LYS A 57 -15.77 46.22 -15.54
N MET A 58 -15.72 47.33 -14.82
CA MET A 58 -14.56 47.75 -14.02
C MET A 58 -14.30 46.82 -12.83
N ASP A 59 -15.32 46.45 -12.06
CA ASP A 59 -15.19 45.54 -10.91
C ASP A 59 -14.67 44.16 -11.35
N ARG A 60 -15.16 43.64 -12.48
CA ARG A 60 -14.68 42.39 -13.09
C ARG A 60 -13.21 42.49 -13.49
N ARG A 61 -12.81 43.59 -14.13
CA ARG A 61 -11.40 43.86 -14.51
C ARG A 61 -10.50 44.01 -13.28
N HIS A 62 -10.98 44.68 -12.22
CA HIS A 62 -10.26 44.85 -10.96
C HIS A 62 -10.06 43.51 -10.26
N LYS A 63 -11.12 42.70 -10.11
CA LYS A 63 -11.04 41.34 -9.56
C LYS A 63 -10.08 40.45 -10.36
N ALA A 64 -10.12 40.52 -11.70
CA ALA A 64 -9.17 39.80 -12.55
C ALA A 64 -7.71 40.25 -12.35
N ASN A 65 -7.48 41.56 -12.21
CA ASN A 65 -6.16 42.11 -11.90
C ASN A 65 -5.65 41.69 -10.51
N GLN A 66 -6.50 41.71 -9.48
CA GLN A 66 -6.17 41.23 -8.13
C GLN A 66 -5.81 39.74 -8.17
N LEU A 67 -6.66 38.89 -8.74
CA LEU A 67 -6.40 37.45 -8.88
C LEU A 67 -5.11 37.17 -9.66
N ARG A 68 -4.83 37.96 -10.72
CA ARG A 68 -3.58 37.86 -11.48
C ARG A 68 -2.35 38.30 -10.67
N LYS A 69 -2.47 39.36 -9.86
CA LYS A 69 -1.38 39.81 -8.97
C LYS A 69 -1.09 38.73 -7.93
N ASN A 70 -2.11 38.29 -7.18
CA ASN A 70 -1.95 37.24 -6.16
C ASN A 70 -1.35 35.95 -6.74
N LYS A 71 -1.80 35.50 -7.93
CA LYS A 71 -1.21 34.33 -8.62
C LYS A 71 0.25 34.57 -9.05
N LYS A 72 0.60 35.77 -9.51
CA LYS A 72 2.00 36.11 -9.83
C LYS A 72 2.88 36.11 -8.57
N ASP A 73 2.40 36.71 -7.49
CA ASP A 73 3.14 36.82 -6.24
C ASP A 73 3.37 35.42 -5.62
N LEU A 74 2.36 34.54 -5.66
CA LEU A 74 2.50 33.11 -5.28
C LEU A 74 3.54 32.36 -6.14
N VAL A 75 3.50 32.50 -7.47
CA VAL A 75 4.48 31.84 -8.35
C VAL A 75 5.89 32.42 -8.16
N LEU A 76 6.02 33.71 -7.84
CA LEU A 76 7.30 34.35 -7.54
C LEU A 76 7.87 33.91 -6.20
N THR A 77 7.06 33.74 -5.16
CA THR A 77 7.54 33.20 -3.87
C THR A 77 7.95 31.74 -4.01
N GLU A 78 7.19 30.92 -4.75
CA GLU A 78 7.60 29.54 -5.08
C GLU A 78 8.93 29.48 -5.83
N LYS A 79 9.12 30.32 -6.86
CA LYS A 79 10.39 30.36 -7.62
C LYS A 79 11.58 30.90 -6.83
N ARG A 80 11.36 31.72 -5.79
CA ARG A 80 12.44 32.23 -4.92
C ARG A 80 12.90 31.22 -3.88
N ARG A 81 12.06 30.25 -3.51
CA ARG A 81 12.40 29.19 -2.55
C ARG A 81 13.48 28.24 -3.03
N LEU A 82 13.82 28.19 -4.32
CA LEU A 82 14.74 27.18 -4.86
C LEU A 82 15.84 27.81 -5.72
N GLY A 83 17.08 27.41 -5.47
CA GLY A 83 18.26 27.87 -6.22
C GLY A 83 18.61 29.35 -6.05
N SER A 84 17.87 30.11 -5.23
CA SER A 84 18.14 31.54 -5.01
C SER A 84 19.18 31.76 -3.90
N ARG A 85 19.37 33.02 -3.47
CA ARG A 85 20.27 33.37 -2.35
C ARG A 85 19.85 32.71 -1.04
N ASP A 86 18.54 32.74 -0.76
CA ASP A 86 18.00 32.37 0.56
C ASP A 86 17.43 30.92 0.58
N GLY A 87 17.10 30.36 -0.59
CA GLY A 87 16.58 28.98 -0.75
C GLY A 87 17.66 27.98 -1.19
N PRO A 88 17.53 26.68 -0.94
CA PRO A 88 18.65 25.73 -1.05
C PRO A 88 19.11 25.53 -2.51
N PRO A 89 20.32 24.98 -2.73
CA PRO A 89 20.79 24.61 -4.05
C PRO A 89 19.80 23.73 -4.80
N HIS A 90 19.60 23.98 -6.10
CA HIS A 90 18.75 23.15 -6.95
C HIS A 90 19.38 21.76 -7.12
N LEU A 91 18.80 20.73 -6.51
CA LEU A 91 19.36 19.38 -6.53
C LEU A 91 18.97 18.67 -7.83
N VAL A 92 19.97 18.40 -8.66
CA VAL A 92 19.83 17.71 -9.94
C VAL A 92 20.53 16.36 -9.88
N VAL A 93 19.80 15.30 -10.20
CA VAL A 93 20.32 13.94 -10.23
C VAL A 93 20.39 13.47 -11.67
N VAL A 94 21.57 13.03 -12.09
CA VAL A 94 21.83 12.47 -13.42
C VAL A 94 21.76 10.95 -13.32
N VAL A 95 20.91 10.34 -14.15
CA VAL A 95 20.64 8.89 -14.16
C VAL A 95 20.76 8.37 -15.59
N SER A 96 21.68 7.44 -15.83
CA SER A 96 21.80 6.74 -17.11
C SER A 96 20.81 5.58 -17.23
N LEU A 97 20.03 5.54 -18.30
CA LEU A 97 19.01 4.51 -18.52
C LEU A 97 19.44 3.40 -19.48
N HIS A 98 20.68 3.45 -19.96
CA HIS A 98 21.25 2.50 -20.91
C HIS A 98 22.70 2.23 -20.55
N ALA A 99 23.19 1.00 -20.75
CA ALA A 99 24.55 0.60 -20.37
C ALA A 99 25.65 1.39 -21.11
N GLN A 100 25.38 1.86 -22.34
CA GLN A 100 26.33 2.69 -23.11
C GLN A 100 26.28 4.19 -22.74
N ALA A 101 25.31 4.64 -21.93
CA ALA A 101 25.15 6.04 -21.58
C ALA A 101 26.02 6.42 -20.36
N ASP A 102 27.13 7.12 -20.58
CA ASP A 102 28.03 7.56 -19.51
C ASP A 102 27.54 8.83 -18.81
N SER A 103 27.13 8.72 -17.55
CA SER A 103 26.79 9.87 -16.72
C SER A 103 28.00 10.76 -16.42
N GLY A 104 29.22 10.20 -16.37
CA GLY A 104 30.47 10.90 -16.12
C GLY A 104 30.88 11.85 -17.26
N ALA A 105 30.57 11.52 -18.51
CA ALA A 105 30.73 12.42 -19.65
C ALA A 105 29.85 13.68 -19.50
N ILE A 106 28.61 13.52 -19.02
CA ILE A 106 27.70 14.65 -18.79
C ILE A 106 28.15 15.50 -17.60
N THR A 107 28.58 14.90 -16.48
CA THR A 107 29.10 15.70 -15.36
C THR A 107 30.35 16.48 -15.75
N LYS A 108 31.25 15.91 -16.58
CA LYS A 108 32.37 16.65 -17.20
C LYS A 108 31.91 17.82 -18.07
N LEU A 109 30.95 17.62 -18.98
CA LEU A 109 30.41 18.70 -19.83
C LEU A 109 29.72 19.82 -19.02
N LEU A 110 29.04 19.47 -17.92
CA LEU A 110 28.40 20.43 -17.03
C LEU A 110 29.39 21.20 -16.13
N ARG A 111 30.62 20.69 -15.93
CA ARG A 111 31.72 21.37 -15.23
C ARG A 111 32.49 22.34 -16.14
N GLY A 112 32.38 22.23 -17.46
CA GLY A 112 33.15 23.04 -18.42
C GLY A 112 32.90 24.54 -18.30
N GLU A 113 33.97 25.35 -18.33
CA GLU A 113 33.88 26.81 -18.15
C GLU A 113 33.00 27.49 -19.23
N GLY A 114 32.91 26.90 -20.43
CA GLY A 114 32.02 27.37 -21.51
C GLY A 114 30.53 27.25 -21.17
N ALA A 115 30.15 26.37 -20.24
CA ALA A 115 28.79 26.32 -19.68
C ALA A 115 28.48 27.55 -18.78
N GLY A 116 29.49 28.36 -18.43
CA GLY A 116 29.35 29.64 -17.74
C GLY A 116 29.03 29.54 -16.24
N GLY A 117 29.23 28.37 -15.64
CA GLY A 117 29.12 28.13 -14.20
C GLY A 117 30.48 28.00 -13.54
N ILE A 118 30.56 28.38 -12.26
CA ILE A 118 31.75 28.23 -11.41
C ILE A 118 31.53 26.99 -10.55
N VAL A 119 32.40 26.00 -10.69
CA VAL A 119 32.44 24.83 -9.79
C VAL A 119 33.11 25.28 -8.49
N HIS A 120 32.39 25.16 -7.37
CA HIS A 120 32.87 25.64 -6.06
C HIS A 120 33.45 24.55 -5.18
N HIS A 121 32.82 23.37 -5.21
CA HIS A 121 33.26 22.20 -4.45
C HIS A 121 33.03 20.95 -5.28
N ASP A 122 34.07 20.13 -5.38
CA ASP A 122 33.99 18.72 -5.73
C ASP A 122 33.70 17.89 -4.49
N ARG A 123 32.95 16.79 -4.66
CA ARG A 123 32.45 15.90 -3.60
C ARG A 123 31.57 16.62 -2.56
N CYS A 124 30.58 17.35 -3.04
CA CYS A 124 29.57 18.03 -2.21
C CYS A 124 28.69 17.10 -1.36
N ILE A 125 28.70 15.79 -1.62
CA ILE A 125 27.86 14.79 -0.95
C ILE A 125 28.75 13.64 -0.48
N SER A 126 28.81 13.44 0.83
CA SER A 126 29.55 12.34 1.46
C SER A 126 29.06 10.99 0.91
N GLY A 127 30.01 10.11 0.60
CA GLY A 127 29.78 8.84 -0.10
C GLY A 127 29.82 8.97 -1.62
N VAL A 128 29.22 9.99 -2.22
CA VAL A 128 29.11 10.04 -3.69
C VAL A 128 30.25 10.83 -4.33
N SER A 129 31.17 10.07 -4.96
CA SER A 129 32.41 10.54 -5.57
C SER A 129 32.22 11.54 -6.73
N ASP A 130 31.18 11.38 -7.56
CA ASP A 130 30.82 12.32 -8.64
C ASP A 130 29.60 13.19 -8.26
N SER A 131 29.81 13.99 -7.22
CA SER A 131 28.91 15.06 -6.80
C SER A 131 29.64 16.40 -6.81
N PHE A 132 29.00 17.48 -7.28
CA PHE A 132 29.63 18.81 -7.33
C PHE A 132 28.64 19.97 -7.17
N GLY A 133 29.14 21.08 -6.64
CA GLY A 133 28.40 22.33 -6.45
C GLY A 133 28.70 23.31 -7.58
N LEU A 134 27.67 23.69 -8.34
CA LEU A 134 27.77 24.62 -9.46
C LEU A 134 27.00 25.91 -9.16
N ILE A 135 27.70 27.04 -9.19
CA ILE A 135 27.08 28.37 -9.09
C ILE A 135 27.05 29.00 -10.49
N LEU A 136 25.89 29.54 -10.88
CA LEU A 136 25.69 30.21 -12.17
C LEU A 136 25.37 31.70 -11.93
N PRO A 137 26.38 32.57 -11.81
CA PRO A 137 26.18 34.01 -11.56
C PRO A 137 25.32 34.69 -12.63
N ARG A 138 25.44 34.24 -13.90
CA ARG A 138 24.65 34.74 -15.04
C ARG A 138 23.14 34.55 -14.84
N PHE A 139 22.73 33.41 -14.28
CA PHE A 139 21.32 33.10 -14.00
C PHE A 139 20.92 33.43 -12.54
N LYS A 140 21.88 33.80 -11.69
CA LYS A 140 21.74 33.99 -10.24
C LYS A 140 21.14 32.76 -9.55
N GLN A 141 21.65 31.59 -9.93
CA GLN A 141 21.19 30.30 -9.44
C GLN A 141 22.33 29.41 -8.93
N ARG A 142 22.05 28.67 -7.85
CA ARG A 142 22.93 27.64 -7.29
C ARG A 142 22.36 26.24 -7.52
N PHE A 143 23.21 25.31 -7.92
CA PHE A 143 22.88 23.92 -8.24
C PHE A 143 23.80 22.96 -7.47
N THR A 144 23.29 21.78 -7.16
CA THR A 144 24.09 20.63 -6.73
C THR A 144 23.79 19.49 -7.67
N PHE A 145 24.82 19.04 -8.39
CA PHE A 145 24.73 17.89 -9.29
C PHE A 145 25.20 16.64 -8.58
N LEU A 146 24.50 15.55 -8.87
CA LEU A 146 24.75 14.23 -8.32
C LEU A 146 24.61 13.19 -9.43
N SER A 147 25.70 12.54 -9.80
CA SER A 147 25.63 11.32 -10.61
C SER A 147 25.22 10.16 -9.70
N GLN A 148 24.28 9.32 -10.13
CA GLN A 148 23.96 8.05 -9.47
C GLN A 148 24.08 6.91 -10.48
N SER A 149 24.80 5.86 -10.09
CA SER A 149 24.76 4.60 -10.82
C SER A 149 23.38 3.97 -10.64
N THR A 150 22.82 3.41 -11.71
CA THR A 150 21.58 2.61 -11.62
C THR A 150 21.77 1.32 -10.84
N ALA A 151 23.01 0.81 -10.76
CA ALA A 151 23.34 -0.48 -10.13
C ALA A 151 22.83 -0.63 -8.69
N ASP A 152 22.91 0.44 -7.87
CA ASP A 152 22.29 0.46 -6.53
C ASP A 152 20.90 1.09 -6.60
N MET A 153 19.89 0.23 -6.77
CA MET A 153 18.48 0.61 -6.79
C MET A 153 18.02 1.33 -5.51
N HIS A 154 18.56 0.98 -4.35
CA HIS A 154 18.14 1.61 -3.08
C HIS A 154 18.65 3.05 -2.99
N SER A 155 19.92 3.27 -3.32
CA SER A 155 20.52 4.61 -3.37
C SER A 155 19.86 5.48 -4.44
N LEU A 156 19.60 4.94 -5.65
CA LEU A 156 18.89 5.63 -6.72
C LEU A 156 17.48 6.09 -6.29
N LEU A 157 16.71 5.19 -5.68
CA LEU A 157 15.35 5.49 -5.23
C LEU A 157 15.35 6.53 -4.12
N ASP A 158 16.20 6.39 -3.09
CA ASP A 158 16.26 7.31 -1.95
C ASP A 158 16.69 8.72 -2.35
N VAL A 159 17.72 8.85 -3.19
CA VAL A 159 18.13 10.13 -3.78
C VAL A 159 17.00 10.76 -4.58
N THR A 160 16.28 9.97 -5.38
CA THR A 160 15.17 10.47 -6.21
C THR A 160 13.99 10.96 -5.36
N LYS A 161 13.78 10.46 -4.15
CA LYS A 161 12.74 10.99 -3.23
C LYS A 161 13.00 12.46 -2.87
N ILE A 162 14.27 12.88 -2.79
CA ILE A 162 14.67 14.26 -2.45
C ILE A 162 14.83 15.14 -3.69
N ALA A 163 15.38 14.61 -4.79
CA ALA A 163 15.74 15.34 -6.01
C ALA A 163 14.70 16.39 -6.45
N ASP A 164 15.13 17.61 -6.75
CA ASP A 164 14.23 18.63 -7.31
C ASP A 164 14.03 18.42 -8.80
N SER A 165 15.10 18.05 -9.51
CA SER A 165 15.02 17.65 -10.91
C SER A 165 15.85 16.41 -11.22
N LEU A 166 15.32 15.55 -12.08
CA LEU A 166 16.03 14.41 -12.65
C LEU A 166 16.48 14.73 -14.08
N VAL A 167 17.65 14.26 -14.46
CA VAL A 167 18.16 14.27 -15.83
C VAL A 167 18.35 12.82 -16.24
N PHE A 168 17.44 12.32 -17.08
CA PHE A 168 17.54 10.98 -17.64
C PHE A 168 18.41 11.03 -18.89
N VAL A 169 19.48 10.23 -18.90
CA VAL A 169 20.40 10.08 -20.02
C VAL A 169 19.97 8.88 -20.85
N LEU A 170 19.74 9.14 -22.13
CA LEU A 170 19.27 8.23 -23.14
C LEU A 170 20.36 8.01 -24.19
N ASP A 171 20.42 6.79 -24.72
CA ASP A 171 21.16 6.50 -25.94
C ASP A 171 20.52 7.17 -27.18
N SER A 172 21.33 7.35 -28.22
CA SER A 172 20.96 7.90 -29.53
C SER A 172 20.13 6.96 -30.42
N THR A 173 20.13 5.65 -30.18
CA THR A 173 19.52 4.64 -31.04
C THR A 173 18.34 3.92 -30.39
N GLU A 174 18.55 3.30 -29.23
CA GLU A 174 17.54 2.51 -28.52
C GLU A 174 16.81 3.34 -27.45
N GLY A 175 17.49 4.33 -26.86
CA GLY A 175 16.98 5.20 -25.82
C GLY A 175 17.25 4.66 -24.43
N TRP A 176 16.60 3.57 -24.02
CA TRP A 176 16.79 2.93 -22.71
C TRP A 176 16.73 1.40 -22.80
N ASP A 177 17.48 0.73 -21.94
CA ASP A 177 17.55 -0.75 -21.84
C ASP A 177 16.33 -1.31 -21.09
N THR A 178 16.14 -2.62 -21.14
CA THR A 178 15.28 -3.41 -20.24
C THR A 178 15.50 -3.08 -18.76
N TYR A 179 16.75 -2.96 -18.30
CA TYR A 179 17.05 -2.52 -16.93
C TYR A 179 16.68 -1.04 -16.72
N GLY A 180 16.81 -0.21 -17.76
CA GLY A 180 16.32 1.17 -17.78
C GLY A 180 14.81 1.26 -17.57
N ASP A 181 14.00 0.44 -18.25
CA ASP A 181 12.54 0.40 -18.09
C ASP A 181 12.13 -0.16 -16.71
N TYR A 182 12.89 -1.11 -16.14
CA TYR A 182 12.74 -1.55 -14.75
C TYR A 182 12.99 -0.40 -13.75
N CYS A 183 14.11 0.32 -13.89
CA CYS A 183 14.42 1.50 -13.08
C CYS A 183 13.31 2.56 -13.22
N LEU A 184 12.92 2.89 -14.45
CA LEU A 184 11.84 3.84 -14.73
C LEU A 184 10.53 3.42 -14.07
N SER A 185 10.13 2.15 -14.19
CA SER A 185 8.91 1.61 -13.56
C SER A 185 8.88 1.85 -12.05
N CYS A 186 10.01 1.62 -11.36
CA CYS A 186 10.15 1.91 -9.94
C CYS A 186 10.03 3.41 -9.63
N LEU A 187 10.70 4.27 -10.41
CA LEU A 187 10.72 5.72 -10.24
C LEU A 187 9.35 6.37 -10.54
N PHE A 188 8.62 5.89 -11.56
CA PHE A 188 7.26 6.32 -11.88
C PHE A 188 6.29 6.02 -10.73
N ALA A 189 6.36 4.81 -10.16
CA ALA A 189 5.48 4.38 -9.09
C ALA A 189 5.80 5.03 -7.72
N GLN A 190 7.07 5.32 -7.44
CA GLN A 190 7.47 6.15 -6.29
C GLN A 190 6.95 7.61 -6.43
N GLY A 191 6.90 8.10 -7.67
CA GLY A 191 6.48 9.43 -8.04
C GLY A 191 7.66 10.30 -8.46
N LEU A 192 7.73 10.61 -9.75
CA LEU A 192 8.80 11.43 -10.32
C LEU A 192 8.70 12.91 -9.88
N PRO A 193 9.84 13.52 -9.47
CA PRO A 193 10.06 14.97 -9.47
C PRO A 193 9.86 15.62 -10.86
N SER A 194 10.32 16.86 -11.03
CA SER A 194 10.51 17.38 -12.38
C SER A 194 11.63 16.61 -13.08
N TYR A 195 11.52 16.42 -14.38
CA TYR A 195 12.52 15.68 -15.16
C TYR A 195 12.85 16.40 -16.47
N ALA A 196 14.03 16.16 -16.99
CA ALA A 196 14.49 16.54 -18.32
C ALA A 196 15.13 15.30 -18.99
N LEU A 197 14.97 15.20 -20.31
CA LEU A 197 15.47 14.06 -21.08
C LEU A 197 16.65 14.50 -21.94
N VAL A 198 17.72 13.72 -21.89
CA VAL A 198 19.00 14.03 -22.51
C VAL A 198 19.41 12.89 -23.44
N CYS A 199 19.89 13.21 -24.63
CA CYS A 199 20.53 12.23 -25.52
C CYS A 199 22.03 12.50 -25.65
N GLN A 200 22.82 11.45 -25.53
CA GLN A 200 24.23 11.41 -25.94
C GLN A 200 24.36 10.83 -27.35
N GLY A 201 25.56 10.90 -27.95
CA GLY A 201 25.90 10.21 -29.20
C GLY A 201 25.25 10.76 -30.48
N VAL A 202 24.40 11.79 -30.38
CA VAL A 202 23.68 12.33 -31.55
C VAL A 202 24.66 12.96 -32.56
N SER A 203 25.77 13.52 -32.10
CA SER A 203 26.82 14.06 -32.97
C SER A 203 27.76 13.00 -33.56
N GLU A 204 27.87 11.81 -32.96
CA GLU A 204 28.67 10.71 -33.50
C GLU A 204 27.99 10.06 -34.72
N LEU A 205 26.66 10.05 -34.73
CA LEU A 205 25.87 9.56 -35.86
C LEU A 205 26.09 10.41 -37.14
N PRO A 206 26.07 9.80 -38.35
CA PRO A 206 26.13 10.53 -39.62
C PRO A 206 24.97 11.52 -39.77
N VAL A 207 25.24 12.71 -40.32
CA VAL A 207 24.28 13.84 -40.40
C VAL A 207 22.89 13.46 -40.93
N LYS A 208 22.82 12.55 -41.91
CA LYS A 208 21.54 12.03 -42.46
C LYS A 208 20.71 11.27 -41.42
N LYS A 209 21.35 10.44 -40.58
CA LYS A 209 20.69 9.62 -39.55
C LYS A 209 20.30 10.42 -38.29
N ARG A 210 20.99 11.53 -37.98
CA ARG A 210 20.71 12.36 -36.77
C ARG A 210 19.26 12.87 -36.67
N VAL A 211 18.63 13.16 -37.80
CA VAL A 211 17.24 13.65 -37.85
C VAL A 211 16.25 12.51 -37.67
N GLU A 212 16.59 11.33 -38.19
CA GLU A 212 15.79 10.11 -38.09
C GLU A 212 15.81 9.54 -36.67
N SER A 213 17.00 9.38 -36.08
CA SER A 213 17.16 8.88 -34.70
C SER A 213 16.44 9.79 -33.70
N ARG A 214 16.60 11.12 -33.80
CA ARG A 214 15.88 12.08 -32.95
C ARG A 214 14.36 11.96 -33.08
N ARG A 215 13.83 11.65 -34.27
CA ARG A 215 12.39 11.40 -34.47
C ARG A 215 11.95 10.05 -33.89
N ALA A 216 12.77 9.01 -33.99
CA ALA A 216 12.52 7.71 -33.38
C ALA A 216 12.49 7.80 -31.85
N LEU A 217 13.54 8.37 -31.24
CA LEU A 217 13.62 8.61 -29.80
C LEU A 217 12.46 9.47 -29.28
N SER A 218 12.03 10.48 -30.02
CA SER A 218 10.87 11.29 -29.63
C SER A 218 9.59 10.46 -29.57
N LYS A 219 9.38 9.49 -30.47
CA LYS A 219 8.21 8.60 -30.45
C LYS A 219 8.28 7.59 -29.29
N ILE A 220 9.45 6.98 -29.08
CA ILE A 220 9.70 6.04 -27.96
C ILE A 220 9.46 6.77 -26.64
N THR A 221 10.02 7.97 -26.50
CA THR A 221 9.85 8.86 -25.35
C THR A 221 8.39 9.20 -25.09
N GLU A 222 7.62 9.57 -26.10
CA GLU A 222 6.22 10.02 -25.97
C GLU A 222 5.32 8.96 -25.31
N ALA A 223 5.62 7.67 -25.48
CA ALA A 223 4.89 6.57 -24.87
C ALA A 223 5.03 6.47 -23.34
N ARG A 224 6.17 6.91 -22.76
CA ARG A 224 6.42 6.94 -21.30
C ARG A 224 6.34 8.37 -20.71
N PHE A 225 6.74 9.37 -21.48
CA PHE A 225 6.90 10.77 -21.06
C PHE A 225 6.15 11.73 -22.02
N PRO A 226 4.82 11.90 -21.85
CA PRO A 226 4.06 12.84 -22.67
C PRO A 226 4.55 14.29 -22.50
N ASP A 227 4.56 15.06 -23.59
CA ASP A 227 5.02 16.45 -23.69
C ASP A 227 6.48 16.73 -23.28
N ALA A 228 7.32 15.69 -23.14
CA ALA A 228 8.71 15.86 -22.72
C ALA A 228 9.61 16.44 -23.83
N ARG A 229 10.55 17.30 -23.43
CA ARG A 229 11.56 17.87 -24.35
C ARG A 229 12.87 17.11 -24.26
N LEU A 230 13.38 16.75 -25.43
CA LEU A 230 14.64 16.05 -25.62
C LEU A 230 15.78 17.06 -25.87
N PHE A 231 16.85 16.98 -25.10
CA PHE A 231 18.04 17.83 -25.24
C PHE A 231 19.24 16.97 -25.73
N PRO A 232 19.82 17.25 -26.92
CA PRO A 232 21.13 16.68 -27.25
C PRO A 232 22.19 17.31 -26.32
N LEU A 233 23.14 16.54 -25.81
CA LEU A 233 24.23 17.03 -24.94
C LEU A 233 25.60 16.68 -25.52
N ASP A 234 25.86 17.14 -26.74
CA ASP A 234 27.15 16.96 -27.41
C ASP A 234 28.05 18.22 -27.31
N SER A 235 27.50 19.36 -26.89
CA SER A 235 28.19 20.67 -26.88
C SER A 235 27.98 21.43 -25.57
N GLU A 236 28.98 22.22 -25.15
CA GLU A 236 28.88 23.15 -24.02
C GLU A 236 27.74 24.17 -24.19
N GLN A 237 27.43 24.56 -25.44
CA GLN A 237 26.30 25.45 -25.71
C GLN A 237 24.97 24.79 -25.34
N ASP A 238 24.80 23.51 -25.65
CA ASP A 238 23.61 22.75 -25.25
C ASP A 238 23.55 22.52 -23.74
N ALA A 239 24.71 22.37 -23.08
CA ALA A 239 24.79 22.38 -21.62
C ALA A 239 24.27 23.70 -21.01
N THR A 240 24.58 24.88 -21.58
CA THR A 240 23.95 26.15 -21.14
C THR A 240 22.43 26.16 -21.33
N LEU A 241 21.93 25.53 -22.40
CA LEU A 241 20.50 25.45 -22.70
C LEU A 241 19.77 24.54 -21.70
N LEU A 242 20.38 23.41 -21.33
CA LEU A 242 19.86 22.51 -20.29
C LEU A 242 19.88 23.17 -18.91
N LEU A 243 21.00 23.79 -18.51
CA LEU A 243 21.12 24.51 -17.22
C LEU A 243 20.05 25.61 -17.10
N ARG A 244 19.85 26.38 -18.17
CA ARG A 244 18.76 27.37 -18.26
C ARG A 244 17.37 26.73 -18.21
N HIS A 245 17.19 25.54 -18.79
CA HIS A 245 15.93 24.81 -18.69
C HIS A 245 15.64 24.40 -17.25
N LEU A 246 16.54 23.65 -16.61
CA LEU A 246 16.43 23.17 -15.23
C LEU A 246 16.14 24.33 -14.25
N GLY A 247 16.89 25.43 -14.37
CA GLY A 247 16.71 26.63 -13.55
C GLY A 247 15.39 27.38 -13.76
N THR A 248 14.76 27.27 -14.93
CA THR A 248 13.48 27.96 -15.23
C THR A 248 12.24 27.05 -15.16
N GLN A 249 12.45 25.73 -15.13
CA GLN A 249 11.43 24.68 -15.13
C GLN A 249 10.43 24.85 -13.97
N ARG A 250 9.17 24.51 -14.23
CA ARG A 250 8.15 24.41 -13.17
C ARG A 250 8.40 23.13 -12.39
N GLN A 251 8.62 23.26 -11.08
CA GLN A 251 8.87 22.12 -10.21
C GLN A 251 7.58 21.33 -9.89
N ARG A 252 7.61 20.01 -10.05
CA ARG A 252 6.55 19.10 -9.56
C ARG A 252 6.70 18.91 -8.05
N LYS A 253 5.65 19.25 -7.29
CA LYS A 253 5.64 19.06 -5.83
C LYS A 253 5.15 17.66 -5.48
N LEU A 254 6.06 16.80 -5.02
CA LEU A 254 5.71 15.49 -4.48
C LEU A 254 4.97 15.66 -3.14
N GLY A 255 3.78 15.05 -3.05
CA GLY A 255 2.85 15.27 -1.95
C GLY A 255 3.31 14.72 -0.59
N PHE A 256 4.15 13.69 -0.59
CA PHE A 256 4.74 13.10 0.62
C PHE A 256 5.96 13.89 1.10
N ARG A 257 6.82 14.32 0.17
CA ARG A 257 8.02 15.14 0.40
C ARG A 257 7.69 16.55 0.89
N SER A 258 6.71 17.21 0.29
CA SER A 258 6.38 18.62 0.60
C SER A 258 5.74 18.85 1.99
N LYS A 259 5.49 17.77 2.74
CA LYS A 259 4.86 17.78 4.07
C LYS A 259 5.82 17.49 5.22
N ARG A 260 7.02 16.99 4.93
CA ARG A 260 8.05 16.63 5.92
C ARG A 260 9.30 17.44 5.64
N SER A 261 10.03 17.84 6.68
CA SER A 261 11.37 18.37 6.51
C SER A 261 12.31 17.21 6.19
N HIS A 262 13.23 17.43 5.28
CA HIS A 262 14.17 16.40 4.82
C HIS A 262 15.49 17.05 4.39
N LEU A 263 16.56 16.27 4.44
CA LEU A 263 17.93 16.72 4.24
C LEU A 263 18.71 15.60 3.53
N LEU A 264 19.56 16.01 2.59
CA LEU A 264 20.56 15.14 1.96
C LEU A 264 21.90 15.43 2.63
N ALA A 265 22.55 14.41 3.16
CA ALA A 265 23.83 14.56 3.86
C ALA A 265 24.92 15.05 2.91
N GLN A 266 25.55 16.19 3.24
CA GLN A 266 26.71 16.72 2.51
C GLN A 266 28.01 16.34 3.20
N HIS A 267 28.10 16.62 4.50
CA HIS A 267 29.22 16.22 5.35
C HIS A 267 28.70 15.32 6.47
N VAL A 268 29.40 14.23 6.75
CA VAL A 268 29.04 13.27 7.81
C VAL A 268 30.27 13.02 8.67
N THR A 269 30.12 13.26 9.97
CA THR A 269 31.14 12.94 10.99
C THR A 269 30.50 12.10 12.09
N PHE A 270 31.23 11.10 12.57
CA PHE A 270 30.79 10.21 13.64
C PHE A 270 31.66 10.43 14.87
N THR A 271 31.02 10.63 16.02
CA THR A 271 31.69 10.77 17.32
C THR A 271 31.24 9.63 18.23
N PRO A 272 32.12 8.69 18.63
CA PRO A 272 31.73 7.58 19.49
C PRO A 272 31.38 8.09 20.90
N ASN A 273 30.30 7.57 21.50
CA ASN A 273 29.84 8.05 22.80
C ASN A 273 30.82 7.66 23.95
N ASN A 274 31.55 6.55 23.81
CA ASN A 274 32.56 6.09 24.76
C ASN A 274 33.94 5.95 24.10
N PRO A 275 34.88 6.88 24.32
CA PRO A 275 36.28 6.68 23.95
C PRO A 275 36.99 5.81 25.01
N VAL A 276 37.08 4.50 24.74
CA VAL A 276 38.17 3.61 25.20
C VAL A 276 38.31 3.37 26.72
N ASP A 277 37.24 3.36 27.54
CA ASP A 277 37.38 2.92 28.95
C ASP A 277 36.25 2.01 29.51
N SER A 278 36.61 0.73 29.65
CA SER A 278 36.20 -0.26 30.67
C SER A 278 34.73 -0.79 30.79
N THR A 279 34.65 -2.12 30.78
CA THR A 279 33.67 -3.00 31.49
C THR A 279 32.25 -3.22 30.92
N SER A 280 31.84 -2.57 29.83
CA SER A 280 30.70 -3.05 29.02
C SER A 280 31.11 -3.21 27.56
N GLY A 281 30.58 -4.25 26.89
CA GLY A 281 30.97 -4.58 25.52
C GLY A 281 30.75 -3.40 24.54
N PRO A 282 31.51 -3.33 23.44
CA PRO A 282 31.41 -2.20 22.51
C PRO A 282 30.02 -2.17 21.87
N THR A 283 29.14 -1.30 22.36
CA THR A 283 27.79 -1.13 21.82
C THR A 283 27.80 -0.55 20.40
N GLY A 284 28.93 0.00 19.95
CA GLY A 284 29.11 0.53 18.58
C GLY A 284 28.27 1.78 18.29
N LEU A 285 27.64 2.36 19.32
CA LEU A 285 26.78 3.53 19.23
C LEU A 285 27.58 4.82 19.43
N GLY A 286 27.20 5.86 18.68
CA GLY A 286 27.78 7.18 18.79
C GLY A 286 26.81 8.28 18.36
N THR A 287 27.26 9.51 18.49
CA THR A 287 26.56 10.68 18.00
C THR A 287 27.00 10.95 16.56
N LEU A 288 26.05 10.90 15.62
CA LEU A 288 26.27 11.20 14.21
C LEU A 288 25.96 12.67 13.94
N CYS A 289 26.97 13.40 13.46
CA CYS A 289 26.90 14.80 13.09
C CYS A 289 26.75 14.91 11.56
N VAL A 290 25.56 15.30 11.08
CA VAL A 290 25.26 15.38 9.65
C VAL A 290 24.99 16.82 9.23
N SER A 291 25.81 17.35 8.32
CA SER A 291 25.61 18.69 7.75
C SER A 291 24.93 18.62 6.38
N GLY A 292 23.98 19.52 6.13
CA GLY A 292 23.29 19.63 4.85
C GLY A 292 22.25 20.76 4.81
N TYR A 293 21.56 20.91 3.68
CA TYR A 293 20.49 21.91 3.55
C TYR A 293 19.13 21.33 3.95
N VAL A 294 18.41 22.04 4.82
CA VAL A 294 17.01 21.73 5.14
C VAL A 294 16.14 22.00 3.92
N ARG A 295 15.29 21.04 3.55
CA ARG A 295 14.30 21.17 2.46
C ARG A 295 12.88 20.93 2.95
N GLY A 296 11.93 21.68 2.38
CA GLY A 296 10.50 21.39 2.42
C GLY A 296 9.72 22.08 3.55
N ARG A 297 9.97 21.71 4.80
CA ARG A 297 9.34 22.29 6.00
C ARG A 297 10.40 22.69 7.04
N PRO A 298 10.08 23.56 8.00
CA PRO A 298 10.99 23.84 9.11
C PRO A 298 11.32 22.57 9.89
N LEU A 299 12.58 22.43 10.30
CA LEU A 299 13.07 21.31 11.10
C LEU A 299 13.10 21.70 12.58
N ARG A 300 12.58 20.82 13.44
CA ARG A 300 12.59 20.95 14.91
C ARG A 300 13.43 19.83 15.53
N VAL A 301 14.03 20.10 16.70
CA VAL A 301 14.85 19.12 17.44
C VAL A 301 13.99 18.09 18.18
N ASP A 302 12.78 18.48 18.60
CA ASP A 302 11.89 17.64 19.43
C ASP A 302 11.37 16.40 18.70
N ARG A 303 11.33 16.46 17.36
CA ARG A 303 10.83 15.40 16.47
C ARG A 303 11.89 14.35 16.19
N LEU A 304 11.43 13.12 16.02
CA LEU A 304 12.27 12.03 15.53
C LEU A 304 12.76 12.27 14.09
N VAL A 305 13.90 11.68 13.77
CA VAL A 305 14.48 11.66 12.42
C VAL A 305 14.66 10.22 11.96
N HIS A 306 14.09 9.92 10.79
CA HIS A 306 14.31 8.67 10.08
C HIS A 306 15.53 8.81 9.16
N ILE A 307 16.48 7.88 9.28
CA ILE A 307 17.56 7.67 8.32
C ILE A 307 17.14 6.50 7.42
N SER A 308 17.05 6.74 6.12
CA SER A 308 16.50 5.73 5.20
C SER A 308 17.35 4.46 5.17
N GLY A 309 16.71 3.32 5.45
CA GLY A 309 17.37 2.01 5.54
C GLY A 309 18.13 1.72 6.84
N HIS A 310 18.16 2.67 7.79
CA HIS A 310 18.85 2.50 9.08
C HIS A 310 17.94 2.65 10.31
N GLY A 311 16.79 3.32 10.17
CA GLY A 311 15.76 3.36 11.23
C GLY A 311 15.44 4.75 11.76
N ASP A 312 14.84 4.81 12.94
CA ASP A 312 14.34 6.03 13.58
C ASP A 312 15.25 6.39 14.77
N PHE A 313 15.69 7.65 14.83
CA PHE A 313 16.63 8.15 15.83
C PHE A 313 16.16 9.51 16.39
N GLN A 314 16.71 9.91 17.54
CA GLN A 314 16.44 11.20 18.17
C GLN A 314 17.53 12.24 17.87
N LEU A 315 17.13 13.51 17.72
CA LEU A 315 18.06 14.65 17.67
C LEU A 315 18.40 15.17 19.06
N SER A 316 19.65 15.60 19.26
CA SER A 316 20.13 16.30 20.46
C SER A 316 20.23 17.81 20.24
N GLN A 317 20.81 18.22 19.11
CA GLN A 317 21.13 19.63 18.83
C GLN A 317 21.07 19.89 17.32
N ILE A 318 20.71 21.12 16.95
CA ILE A 318 20.79 21.64 15.58
C ILE A 318 21.62 22.92 15.59
N ASP A 319 22.66 22.93 14.77
CA ASP A 319 23.58 24.06 14.59
C ASP A 319 23.46 24.65 13.18
N ALA A 320 23.80 25.93 13.04
CA ALA A 320 23.95 26.63 11.77
C ALA A 320 25.43 26.98 11.52
N PRO A 321 26.22 26.08 10.89
CA PRO A 321 27.52 26.42 10.34
C PRO A 321 27.39 27.36 9.13
N VAL A 322 28.53 27.84 8.63
CA VAL A 322 28.58 28.69 7.43
C VAL A 322 28.19 27.89 6.18
N ASP A 323 27.37 28.48 5.30
CA ASP A 323 26.94 27.90 4.02
C ASP A 323 28.16 27.71 3.08
N PRO A 324 28.44 26.49 2.58
CA PRO A 324 29.57 26.23 1.67
C PRO A 324 29.32 26.65 0.21
N LEU A 325 28.07 26.91 -0.20
CA LEU A 325 27.70 27.33 -1.56
C LEU A 325 26.86 28.64 -1.55
N PRO A 326 27.41 29.76 -1.04
CA PRO A 326 26.73 31.05 -1.04
C PRO A 326 26.74 31.68 -2.43
N LEU A 327 25.57 32.16 -2.88
CA LEU A 327 25.41 32.74 -4.24
C LEU A 327 26.26 33.99 -4.49
N ASN A 328 26.64 34.73 -3.44
CA ASN A 328 27.52 35.89 -3.50
C ASN A 328 28.75 35.64 -2.61
N LEU A 329 29.94 35.52 -3.21
CA LEU A 329 31.22 35.33 -2.53
C LEU A 329 31.76 36.60 -1.85
N THR A 330 30.95 37.64 -1.72
CA THR A 330 31.33 38.85 -0.99
C THR A 330 31.43 38.51 0.48
N VAL A 331 32.67 38.28 0.93
CA VAL A 331 33.10 38.18 2.34
C VAL A 331 32.19 39.00 3.22
N SER A 332 31.59 38.36 4.21
CA SER A 332 30.80 39.02 5.25
C SER A 332 31.64 40.13 5.85
N ARG A 333 31.35 41.39 5.49
CA ARG A 333 31.87 42.53 6.24
C ARG A 333 31.48 42.31 7.69
N PRO A 334 32.43 42.27 8.65
CA PRO A 334 32.07 42.15 10.04
C PRO A 334 31.09 43.26 10.40
N LEU A 335 29.96 42.89 11.01
CA LEU A 335 28.99 43.87 11.47
C LEU A 335 29.70 44.82 12.44
N LYS A 336 29.52 46.14 12.23
CA LYS A 336 29.98 47.11 13.22
C LYS A 336 29.29 46.80 14.56
N PRO A 337 30.02 46.74 15.68
CA PRO A 337 29.41 46.49 16.98
C PRO A 337 28.42 47.61 17.31
N SER A 338 27.15 47.26 17.51
CA SER A 338 26.18 48.14 18.15
C SER A 338 26.53 48.28 19.62
N LYS A 339 26.59 49.50 20.13
CA LYS A 339 26.89 49.77 21.55
C LYS A 339 25.87 49.10 22.48
N GLY A 340 26.34 48.28 23.42
CA GLY A 340 25.65 47.95 24.67
C GLY A 340 25.54 46.44 24.97
N GLY A 341 26.15 46.01 26.08
CA GLY A 341 26.04 44.64 26.64
C GLY A 341 27.39 43.96 26.80
N ASP A 342 27.63 43.36 27.97
CA ASP A 342 28.90 42.91 28.56
C ASP A 342 29.94 42.16 27.70
N VAL A 343 31.17 42.20 28.20
CA VAL A 343 32.37 41.57 27.63
C VAL A 343 32.84 40.45 28.56
N ASP A 344 32.69 39.20 28.13
CA ASP A 344 33.47 38.09 28.70
C ASP A 344 34.56 37.68 27.71
N MET A 345 35.81 37.77 28.15
CA MET A 345 37.01 37.48 27.37
C MET A 345 37.49 36.05 27.64
N LEU A 346 37.56 35.23 26.60
CA LEU A 346 38.37 34.00 26.59
C LEU A 346 39.04 33.86 25.22
N ASP A 347 40.29 33.41 25.25
CA ASP A 347 41.32 33.70 24.23
C ASP A 347 41.80 32.42 23.51
N GLY A 348 42.35 32.59 22.31
CA GLY A 348 43.27 31.63 21.68
C GLY A 348 42.67 30.47 20.86
N GLY A 349 42.37 30.71 19.58
CA GLY A 349 42.12 29.65 18.58
C GLY A 349 41.86 30.21 17.18
N GLU A 350 42.66 29.82 16.17
CA GLU A 350 42.65 30.46 14.84
C GLU A 350 41.51 29.98 13.92
N ASN A 351 40.82 30.94 13.28
CA ASN A 351 40.12 30.79 11.99
C ASN A 351 38.94 29.77 11.84
N GLU A 352 38.17 29.51 12.90
CA GLU A 352 36.77 29.07 12.71
C GLU A 352 35.78 30.12 13.25
N ALA A 353 34.83 30.53 12.40
CA ALA A 353 33.73 31.38 12.84
C ALA A 353 32.84 30.58 13.81
N PRO A 354 32.46 31.13 14.99
CA PRO A 354 31.79 30.35 16.02
C PRO A 354 30.48 29.75 15.49
N VAL A 355 30.41 28.42 15.49
CA VAL A 355 29.26 27.67 15.01
C VAL A 355 28.03 28.05 15.84
N ARG A 356 27.03 28.63 15.19
CA ARG A 356 25.85 29.15 15.89
C ARG A 356 24.89 28.01 16.20
N VAL A 357 24.80 27.64 17.47
CA VAL A 357 23.71 26.77 17.96
C VAL A 357 22.36 27.42 17.67
N LEU A 358 21.48 26.72 16.96
CA LEU A 358 20.11 27.20 16.73
C LEU A 358 19.18 26.75 17.84
N MET A 359 19.20 25.45 18.15
CA MET A 359 18.26 24.79 19.06
C MET A 359 18.91 23.56 19.71
N LYS A 360 18.54 23.28 20.96
CA LYS A 360 18.84 22.02 21.66
C LYS A 360 17.53 21.33 22.02
N ALA A 361 17.55 20.00 22.17
CA ALA A 361 16.37 19.23 22.55
C ALA A 361 16.05 19.39 24.04
N ASP A 362 14.83 19.79 24.36
CA ASP A 362 14.32 19.73 25.73
C ASP A 362 13.86 18.30 26.04
N PRO A 363 14.39 17.61 27.07
CA PRO A 363 14.07 16.21 27.34
C PRO A 363 12.59 15.96 27.62
N SER A 364 11.86 16.94 28.15
CA SER A 364 10.43 16.85 28.46
C SER A 364 9.51 16.96 27.25
N ASN A 365 9.97 17.62 26.16
CA ASN A 365 9.17 17.84 24.94
C ASN A 365 9.53 16.87 23.80
N ARG A 366 10.68 16.18 23.93
CA ARG A 366 11.24 15.25 22.95
C ARG A 366 10.32 14.03 22.75
N GLU A 367 10.05 13.68 21.50
CA GLU A 367 9.27 12.48 21.18
C GLU A 367 10.01 11.19 21.56
N SER A 368 9.30 10.26 22.22
CA SER A 368 9.87 8.97 22.62
C SER A 368 10.09 8.02 21.43
N LEU A 369 11.17 7.24 21.51
CA LEU A 369 11.52 6.17 20.56
C LEU A 369 10.63 4.91 20.68
N GLN A 370 9.71 4.88 21.65
CA GLN A 370 8.82 3.74 21.90
C GLN A 370 7.84 3.54 20.73
N ALA A 371 8.11 2.51 19.92
CA ALA A 371 7.32 2.17 18.74
C ALA A 371 6.09 1.29 19.07
N GLU A 372 6.17 0.44 20.10
CA GLU A 372 5.11 -0.47 20.52
C GLU A 372 4.38 0.04 21.76
N ALA A 373 3.10 -0.29 21.90
CA ALA A 373 2.33 -0.05 23.12
C ALA A 373 2.70 -1.08 24.20
N GLU A 374 2.67 -0.66 25.46
CA GLU A 374 2.79 -1.56 26.61
C GLU A 374 1.56 -2.48 26.65
N VAL A 375 1.81 -3.79 26.68
CA VAL A 375 0.76 -4.80 26.75
C VAL A 375 0.34 -4.98 28.21
N ASP A 376 -0.89 -4.62 28.54
CA ASP A 376 -1.53 -5.10 29.77
C ASP A 376 -2.01 -6.54 29.51
N PRO A 377 -1.49 -7.55 30.25
CA PRO A 377 -1.94 -8.93 30.09
C PRO A 377 -3.44 -9.14 30.38
N MET A 378 -4.06 -8.24 31.14
CA MET A 378 -5.47 -8.36 31.55
C MET A 378 -6.46 -7.85 30.49
N ASP A 379 -6.02 -6.99 29.57
CA ASP A 379 -6.85 -6.37 28.52
C ASP A 379 -7.21 -7.35 27.38
N GLY A 380 -6.43 -8.43 27.24
CA GLY A 380 -6.62 -9.45 26.21
C GLY A 380 -7.74 -10.47 26.47
N GLU A 381 -8.27 -10.54 27.69
CA GLU A 381 -9.23 -11.59 28.11
C GLU A 381 -10.64 -11.07 28.44
N GLN A 382 -10.91 -9.77 28.24
CA GLN A 382 -12.12 -9.13 28.75
C GLN A 382 -13.39 -9.28 27.87
N THR A 383 -13.64 -10.48 27.36
CA THR A 383 -15.02 -10.95 27.12
C THR A 383 -15.41 -11.90 28.25
N TRP A 384 -16.07 -11.35 29.27
CA TRP A 384 -16.83 -12.17 30.21
C TRP A 384 -17.76 -13.09 29.43
N PRO A 385 -17.74 -14.42 29.66
CA PRO A 385 -18.67 -15.33 29.01
C PRO A 385 -20.09 -14.82 29.21
N THR A 386 -20.82 -14.67 28.11
CA THR A 386 -22.18 -14.16 28.16
C THR A 386 -23.03 -15.12 29.01
N GLU A 387 -23.99 -14.60 29.77
CA GLU A 387 -24.82 -15.43 30.68
C GLU A 387 -25.46 -16.63 29.96
N SER A 388 -25.81 -16.45 28.67
CA SER A 388 -26.27 -17.52 27.76
C SER A 388 -25.24 -18.60 27.45
N GLU A 389 -23.96 -18.26 27.30
CA GLU A 389 -22.88 -19.24 27.02
C GLU A 389 -22.50 -20.04 28.26
N LEU A 390 -22.57 -19.42 29.45
CA LEU A 390 -22.50 -20.14 30.72
C LEU A 390 -23.68 -21.10 30.88
N LEU A 391 -24.89 -20.68 30.50
CA LEU A 391 -26.10 -21.52 30.55
C LEU A 391 -26.00 -22.71 29.57
N GLU A 392 -25.55 -22.49 28.33
CA GLU A 392 -25.27 -23.57 27.37
C GLU A 392 -24.17 -24.53 27.87
N ALA A 393 -23.10 -24.01 28.49
CA ALA A 393 -22.02 -24.83 29.04
C ALA A 393 -22.47 -25.64 30.28
N GLU A 394 -23.34 -25.07 31.12
CA GLU A 394 -23.97 -25.78 32.22
C GLU A 394 -24.96 -26.85 31.72
N GLU A 395 -25.79 -26.55 30.73
CA GLU A 395 -26.67 -27.55 30.10
C GLU A 395 -25.88 -28.69 29.45
N ALA A 396 -24.78 -28.38 28.76
CA ALA A 396 -23.89 -29.37 28.16
C ALA A 396 -23.19 -30.24 29.22
N ARG A 397 -22.93 -29.70 30.43
CA ARG A 397 -22.46 -30.47 31.59
C ARG A 397 -23.58 -31.32 32.21
N LYS A 398 -24.78 -30.77 32.39
CA LYS A 398 -25.97 -31.46 32.93
C LYS A 398 -26.39 -32.66 32.06
N LYS A 399 -26.12 -32.64 30.76
CA LYS A 399 -26.42 -33.73 29.80
C LYS A 399 -25.47 -34.94 29.88
N LYS A 400 -24.42 -34.94 30.72
CA LYS A 400 -23.53 -36.12 30.92
C LYS A 400 -23.98 -36.99 32.10
N ARG A 401 -25.08 -37.74 31.94
CA ARG A 401 -25.43 -38.84 32.86
C ARG A 401 -24.42 -39.98 32.72
N VAL A 402 -23.89 -40.49 33.83
CA VAL A 402 -23.04 -41.69 33.86
C VAL A 402 -23.93 -42.88 34.15
N MET A 403 -24.31 -43.59 33.09
CA MET A 403 -25.21 -44.73 33.14
C MET A 403 -24.45 -46.02 33.44
N LYS A 404 -24.98 -46.86 34.34
CA LYS A 404 -24.37 -48.17 34.68
C LYS A 404 -24.91 -49.27 33.77
N VAL A 405 -24.26 -49.48 32.64
CA VAL A 405 -24.67 -50.47 31.63
C VAL A 405 -23.93 -51.81 31.84
N PRO A 406 -24.57 -52.99 31.66
CA PRO A 406 -23.89 -54.28 31.76
C PRO A 406 -22.71 -54.44 30.80
N LYS A 407 -21.68 -55.19 31.22
CA LYS A 407 -20.48 -55.41 30.37
C LYS A 407 -20.85 -56.14 29.08
N GLY A 408 -20.62 -55.48 27.94
CA GLY A 408 -20.84 -56.05 26.60
C GLY A 408 -22.07 -55.49 25.85
N THR A 409 -22.87 -54.62 26.46
CA THR A 409 -23.93 -53.90 25.74
C THR A 409 -23.37 -52.86 24.78
N SER A 410 -23.94 -52.77 23.57
CA SER A 410 -23.64 -51.69 22.63
C SER A 410 -24.29 -50.36 23.05
N ASP A 411 -23.77 -49.22 22.58
CA ASP A 411 -24.34 -47.89 22.81
C ASP A 411 -25.82 -47.81 22.40
N TYR A 412 -26.23 -48.51 21.34
CA TYR A 412 -27.62 -48.60 20.93
C TYR A 412 -28.47 -49.30 21.99
N GLN A 413 -28.06 -50.49 22.44
CA GLN A 413 -28.77 -51.22 23.51
C GLN A 413 -28.81 -50.42 24.83
N ALA A 414 -27.75 -49.68 25.15
CA ALA A 414 -27.70 -48.81 26.31
C ALA A 414 -28.81 -47.76 26.30
N THR A 415 -29.17 -47.19 25.13
CA THR A 415 -30.24 -46.19 25.02
C THR A 415 -31.66 -46.73 25.21
N TRP A 416 -31.87 -48.06 25.22
CA TRP A 416 -33.17 -48.68 25.50
C TRP A 416 -33.36 -49.10 26.96
N ILE A 417 -32.31 -49.03 27.78
CA ILE A 417 -32.42 -49.29 29.21
C ILE A 417 -32.96 -47.99 29.85
N VAL A 418 -34.22 -48.00 30.26
CA VAL A 418 -34.81 -46.87 30.98
C VAL A 418 -34.30 -46.90 32.43
N ASP A 419 -33.85 -45.78 32.98
CA ASP A 419 -33.62 -45.65 34.43
C ASP A 419 -35.01 -45.73 35.11
N GLU A 420 -35.25 -46.71 35.98
CA GLU A 420 -36.50 -46.90 36.75
C GLU A 420 -36.78 -45.78 37.79
N GLY A 421 -36.20 -44.59 37.61
CA GLY A 421 -36.37 -43.42 38.47
C GLY A 421 -37.13 -42.25 37.83
N GLU A 422 -37.76 -42.45 36.67
CA GLU A 422 -38.49 -41.41 35.91
C GLU A 422 -40.03 -41.52 35.98
N GLU A 423 -40.60 -42.33 36.89
CA GLU A 423 -42.05 -42.35 37.15
C GLU A 423 -42.54 -41.21 38.08
N GLU A 424 -41.64 -40.41 38.67
CA GLU A 424 -42.01 -39.37 39.64
C GLU A 424 -41.58 -37.95 39.19
N ASN A 425 -42.20 -37.47 38.10
CA ASN A 425 -42.44 -36.04 37.80
C ASN A 425 -43.40 -35.90 36.61
N GLY A 426 -44.69 -36.12 36.86
CA GLY A 426 -45.75 -35.76 35.92
C GLY A 426 -46.25 -34.35 36.18
N ASP A 427 -45.86 -33.40 35.33
CA ASP A 427 -46.59 -32.14 35.15
C ASP A 427 -47.42 -32.26 33.87
N ILE A 428 -48.72 -32.46 34.05
CA ILE A 428 -49.73 -32.50 33.00
C ILE A 428 -50.28 -31.07 32.85
N ASP A 429 -50.13 -30.49 31.66
CA ASP A 429 -50.94 -29.35 31.20
C ASP A 429 -51.71 -29.80 29.93
N GLU A 430 -52.96 -30.23 30.14
CA GLU A 430 -53.97 -30.41 29.07
C GLU A 430 -54.74 -29.11 28.87
N GLU A 431 -54.83 -28.60 27.63
CA GLU A 431 -56.02 -27.85 27.16
C GLU A 431 -56.34 -28.18 25.69
N SER A 432 -57.54 -28.75 25.47
CA SER A 432 -58.46 -28.76 24.30
C SER A 432 -57.93 -28.61 22.86
N SER A 433 -58.21 -29.55 21.92
CA SER A 433 -59.49 -29.85 21.22
C SER A 433 -59.88 -28.82 20.14
N ASP A 434 -60.44 -29.11 18.95
CA ASP A 434 -60.94 -30.35 18.27
C ASP A 434 -60.82 -30.21 16.72
N ASP A 435 -61.01 -31.32 15.98
CA ASP A 435 -61.76 -31.48 14.71
C ASP A 435 -61.15 -32.54 13.75
N ASP A 436 -61.59 -33.80 13.96
CA ASP A 436 -62.14 -34.80 13.02
C ASP A 436 -61.40 -35.24 11.72
N ASP A 437 -61.10 -36.56 11.67
CA ASP A 437 -61.57 -37.62 10.73
C ASP A 437 -61.36 -37.46 9.18
N ASP A 438 -61.14 -38.50 8.37
CA ASP A 438 -61.68 -39.88 8.34
C ASP A 438 -60.71 -40.94 7.73
N ASP A 439 -61.10 -42.21 7.94
CA ASP A 439 -60.87 -43.45 7.16
C ASP A 439 -59.55 -44.25 7.23
N ASP A 440 -59.71 -45.49 7.74
CA ASP A 440 -58.85 -46.68 7.63
C ASP A 440 -58.77 -47.24 6.19
N ASP A 441 -57.76 -48.08 5.93
CA ASP A 441 -58.02 -49.44 5.46
C ASP A 441 -56.77 -50.35 5.59
N ASP A 442 -56.98 -51.56 6.08
CA ASP A 442 -55.96 -52.61 6.26
C ASP A 442 -55.41 -53.16 4.92
N ILE A 443 -54.25 -53.83 4.99
CA ILE A 443 -54.01 -55.18 4.41
C ILE A 443 -52.61 -55.65 4.85
N MET A 444 -52.58 -56.72 5.66
CA MET A 444 -51.47 -57.68 5.64
C MET A 444 -51.84 -58.82 4.69
N ASP A 445 -50.87 -59.39 3.98
CA ASP A 445 -50.65 -60.85 4.06
C ASP A 445 -49.30 -61.27 3.48
N GLU A 446 -48.73 -62.33 4.06
CA GLU A 446 -47.50 -62.98 3.62
C GLU A 446 -47.78 -64.14 2.66
N ALA A 447 -46.81 -64.48 1.80
CA ALA A 447 -46.69 -65.82 1.24
C ALA A 447 -45.23 -66.14 0.86
N MET A 448 -44.59 -67.04 1.63
CA MET A 448 -43.41 -67.79 1.19
C MET A 448 -43.84 -69.02 0.37
N ASP A 449 -42.96 -69.53 -0.51
CA ASP A 449 -42.97 -70.96 -0.82
C ASP A 449 -41.61 -71.54 -1.32
N LYS A 450 -41.55 -72.88 -1.38
CA LYS A 450 -40.38 -73.80 -1.45
C LYS A 450 -40.63 -74.95 -2.48
N GLU A 451 -39.77 -75.89 -2.90
CA GLU A 451 -38.32 -76.23 -2.88
C GLU A 451 -38.14 -77.43 -3.89
N ASP A 452 -37.01 -77.91 -4.42
CA ASP A 452 -35.55 -77.62 -4.37
C ASP A 452 -34.91 -78.18 -5.68
N GLY A 453 -33.56 -78.18 -5.88
CA GLY A 453 -32.94 -79.04 -6.91
C GLY A 453 -31.45 -78.83 -7.29
N GLU A 454 -30.54 -79.61 -6.68
CA GLU A 454 -29.12 -79.72 -7.08
C GLU A 454 -28.89 -80.59 -8.33
N THR A 455 -27.82 -80.34 -9.10
CA THR A 455 -26.98 -81.41 -9.70
C THR A 455 -25.56 -80.91 -9.97
N ASP A 456 -24.56 -81.75 -9.68
CA ASP A 456 -23.11 -81.46 -9.74
C ASP A 456 -22.40 -82.18 -10.92
N SER A 457 -21.29 -81.63 -11.45
CA SER A 457 -20.15 -82.39 -12.02
C SER A 457 -18.94 -81.54 -12.52
N GLN A 458 -17.89 -81.50 -11.69
CA GLN A 458 -16.47 -81.82 -11.99
C GLN A 458 -15.60 -80.97 -12.98
N ASP A 459 -14.72 -80.14 -12.37
CA ASP A 459 -13.23 -79.96 -12.44
C ASP A 459 -12.37 -80.86 -13.40
N PRO A 460 -11.04 -80.60 -13.67
CA PRO A 460 -10.12 -79.64 -13.03
C PRO A 460 -9.05 -78.90 -13.89
N GLY A 461 -8.41 -77.88 -13.29
CA GLY A 461 -6.94 -77.81 -13.25
C GLY A 461 -6.21 -76.57 -13.82
N SER A 462 -5.69 -75.71 -12.93
CA SER A 462 -4.24 -75.39 -12.81
C SER A 462 -3.99 -74.30 -11.75
N CYS A 463 -2.92 -74.43 -10.97
CA CYS A 463 -2.45 -73.37 -10.06
C CYS A 463 -1.23 -72.66 -10.63
N CYS A 464 -1.08 -71.36 -10.38
CA CYS A 464 0.12 -70.81 -9.73
C CYS A 464 -0.07 -69.33 -9.35
N ASP A 465 0.61 -68.98 -8.27
CA ASP A 465 0.88 -67.65 -7.70
C ASP A 465 1.88 -66.88 -8.59
N SER A 466 1.83 -65.53 -8.61
CA SER A 466 2.98 -64.59 -8.79
C SER A 466 2.53 -63.15 -9.14
N GLU A 467 2.75 -62.25 -8.18
CA GLU A 467 3.40 -60.92 -8.29
C GLU A 467 2.88 -59.80 -9.23
N GLU A 468 3.28 -58.58 -8.85
CA GLU A 468 2.88 -57.28 -9.41
C GLU A 468 3.88 -56.84 -10.50
N GLU A 469 3.41 -56.32 -11.64
CA GLU A 469 4.23 -55.51 -12.55
C GLU A 469 3.48 -54.24 -12.95
N GLU A 470 4.12 -53.09 -12.77
CA GLU A 470 3.66 -51.77 -13.22
C GLU A 470 4.12 -51.55 -14.67
N GLU A 471 3.21 -51.25 -15.60
CA GLU A 471 3.57 -50.91 -16.99
C GLU A 471 4.08 -49.45 -17.06
N GLU A 472 5.41 -49.28 -17.04
CA GLU A 472 6.05 -48.02 -17.42
C GLU A 472 6.11 -47.87 -18.96
N GLU A 473 5.42 -46.88 -19.54
CA GLU A 473 5.58 -46.56 -20.96
C GLU A 473 6.91 -45.79 -21.21
N GLU A 474 7.92 -46.49 -21.73
CA GLU A 474 9.18 -45.87 -22.18
C GLU A 474 8.96 -44.90 -23.37
N VAL A 475 9.05 -43.59 -23.10
CA VAL A 475 9.02 -42.57 -24.16
C VAL A 475 10.39 -42.44 -24.83
N CYS A 476 10.47 -42.82 -26.10
CA CYS A 476 11.70 -42.88 -26.91
C CYS A 476 12.51 -41.56 -26.92
N SER A 477 13.72 -41.61 -26.36
CA SER A 477 14.65 -40.49 -26.29
C SER A 477 15.32 -40.22 -27.65
N THR A 478 14.84 -39.18 -28.36
CA THR A 478 15.45 -38.76 -29.62
C THR A 478 16.58 -37.76 -29.36
N GLU A 479 17.82 -38.14 -29.67
CA GLU A 479 19.02 -37.34 -29.44
C GLU A 479 18.99 -35.98 -30.15
N ARG A 480 19.04 -34.88 -29.38
CA ARG A 480 19.42 -33.54 -29.87
C ARG A 480 20.54 -32.96 -29.02
N ALA A 481 21.76 -33.06 -29.53
CA ALA A 481 22.96 -32.75 -28.78
C ALA A 481 23.22 -31.22 -28.63
N GLY A 482 23.73 -30.84 -27.45
CA GLY A 482 24.84 -29.89 -27.37
C GLY A 482 24.64 -28.57 -26.61
N ALA A 483 23.43 -28.24 -26.15
CA ALA A 483 23.16 -26.96 -25.46
C ALA A 483 22.71 -27.11 -24.00
N ASP A 484 21.97 -28.16 -23.65
CA ASP A 484 21.23 -28.22 -22.37
C ASP A 484 22.10 -28.61 -21.15
N GLN A 485 23.21 -29.32 -21.35
CA GLN A 485 24.09 -29.83 -20.26
C GLN A 485 24.78 -28.74 -19.39
N ARG A 486 24.49 -27.46 -19.60
CA ARG A 486 24.93 -26.35 -18.72
C ARG A 486 23.80 -25.72 -17.91
N TYR A 487 22.56 -26.16 -18.09
CA TYR A 487 21.41 -25.69 -17.30
C TYR A 487 21.27 -26.51 -16.00
N ASP A 488 21.56 -27.81 -16.04
CA ASP A 488 21.22 -28.74 -14.95
C ASP A 488 22.06 -28.57 -13.66
N GLU A 489 23.35 -28.20 -13.76
CA GLU A 489 24.27 -28.19 -12.60
C GLU A 489 23.95 -27.13 -11.52
N HIS A 490 22.98 -26.23 -11.77
CA HIS A 490 22.59 -25.14 -10.87
C HIS A 490 21.07 -25.01 -10.64
N MET A 491 20.27 -25.98 -11.09
CA MET A 491 18.81 -25.99 -10.87
C MET A 491 18.49 -26.62 -9.50
N ASP A 492 17.83 -25.85 -8.63
CA ASP A 492 17.28 -26.36 -7.37
C ASP A 492 15.90 -26.98 -7.65
N GLU A 493 15.89 -28.29 -7.91
CA GLU A 493 14.69 -29.08 -8.22
C GLU A 493 13.55 -28.85 -7.22
N ALA A 494 13.86 -28.67 -5.93
CA ALA A 494 12.85 -28.45 -4.89
C ALA A 494 12.22 -27.04 -4.98
N ALA A 495 13.01 -26.03 -5.36
CA ALA A 495 12.49 -24.68 -5.60
C ALA A 495 11.63 -24.61 -6.87
N GLU A 496 11.99 -25.37 -7.91
CA GLU A 496 11.21 -25.56 -9.13
C GLU A 496 9.88 -26.27 -8.84
N GLU A 497 9.90 -27.40 -8.13
CA GLU A 497 8.70 -28.15 -7.75
C GLU A 497 7.73 -27.28 -6.93
N GLU A 498 8.25 -26.51 -5.95
CA GLU A 498 7.42 -25.56 -5.20
C GLU A 498 6.87 -24.44 -6.12
N GLY A 499 7.65 -24.01 -7.11
CA GLY A 499 7.22 -23.10 -8.17
C GLY A 499 6.03 -23.64 -8.97
N LEU A 500 6.18 -24.84 -9.56
CA LEU A 500 5.12 -25.52 -10.31
C LEU A 500 3.87 -25.73 -9.44
N LYS A 501 4.04 -26.14 -8.17
CA LYS A 501 2.96 -26.29 -7.20
C LYS A 501 2.24 -24.98 -6.93
N ARG A 502 2.95 -23.85 -6.79
CA ARG A 502 2.34 -22.50 -6.67
C ARG A 502 1.55 -22.11 -7.91
N TYR A 503 2.01 -22.45 -9.12
CA TYR A 503 1.24 -22.24 -10.36
C TYR A 503 -0.02 -23.12 -10.42
N ARG A 504 0.07 -24.41 -10.06
CA ARG A 504 -1.08 -25.32 -9.96
C ARG A 504 -2.11 -24.80 -8.95
N GLU A 505 -1.68 -24.41 -7.75
CA GLU A 505 -2.56 -23.80 -6.73
C GLU A 505 -3.21 -22.49 -7.19
N ALA A 506 -2.49 -21.65 -7.94
CA ALA A 506 -3.00 -20.38 -8.45
C ALA A 506 -4.08 -20.60 -9.52
N ARG A 507 -3.82 -21.46 -10.53
CA ARG A 507 -4.81 -21.85 -11.55
C ARG A 507 -6.04 -22.50 -10.91
N ALA A 508 -5.84 -23.43 -9.97
CA ALA A 508 -6.94 -24.07 -9.25
C ALA A 508 -7.80 -23.06 -8.47
N ASN A 509 -7.21 -22.07 -7.81
CA ASN A 509 -7.95 -21.03 -7.09
C ASN A 509 -8.61 -19.99 -8.03
N GLU A 510 -8.16 -19.86 -9.27
CA GLU A 510 -8.81 -19.03 -10.29
C GLU A 510 -10.07 -19.72 -10.85
N MET A 511 -9.98 -21.02 -11.15
CA MET A 511 -11.13 -21.84 -11.56
C MET A 511 -12.14 -22.08 -10.42
N PHE A 512 -11.66 -22.37 -9.21
CA PHE A 512 -12.46 -22.76 -8.04
C PHE A 512 -12.16 -21.88 -6.80
N PRO A 513 -12.74 -20.66 -6.72
CA PRO A 513 -12.31 -19.66 -5.75
C PRO A 513 -12.65 -19.98 -4.30
N ASP A 514 -11.62 -20.18 -3.48
CA ASP A 514 -11.65 -20.55 -2.07
C ASP A 514 -12.20 -21.95 -1.71
N GLU A 515 -12.36 -22.83 -2.69
CA GLU A 515 -12.76 -24.22 -2.42
C GLU A 515 -11.67 -24.95 -1.60
N VAL A 516 -12.12 -25.88 -0.75
CA VAL A 516 -11.28 -26.72 0.13
C VAL A 516 -12.03 -28.01 0.42
N ASP A 517 -11.42 -29.15 0.13
CA ASP A 517 -11.99 -30.45 0.44
C ASP A 517 -12.11 -30.67 1.96
N THR A 518 -13.21 -31.27 2.38
CA THR A 518 -13.38 -31.74 3.75
C THR A 518 -12.45 -32.93 4.02
N PRO A 519 -11.80 -32.98 5.18
CA PRO A 519 -10.86 -34.07 5.47
C PRO A 519 -11.66 -35.32 5.87
N LEU A 520 -11.12 -36.50 5.55
CA LEU A 520 -11.67 -37.76 6.02
C LEU A 520 -11.28 -38.03 7.48
N ASP A 521 -10.02 -37.76 7.83
CA ASP A 521 -9.39 -38.20 9.09
C ASP A 521 -9.83 -37.41 10.33
N ALA A 522 -10.34 -36.19 10.14
CA ALA A 522 -10.66 -35.26 11.21
C ALA A 522 -12.08 -34.70 11.06
N PRO A 523 -12.89 -34.60 12.12
CA PRO A 523 -14.24 -34.08 11.97
C PRO A 523 -14.22 -32.59 11.60
N ALA A 524 -15.03 -32.21 10.62
CA ALA A 524 -15.09 -30.87 10.03
C ALA A 524 -15.32 -29.77 11.09
N ARG A 525 -16.08 -30.08 12.15
CA ARG A 525 -16.27 -29.19 13.30
C ARG A 525 -14.95 -28.76 13.96
N ILE A 526 -13.98 -29.66 14.10
CA ILE A 526 -12.68 -29.37 14.73
C ILE A 526 -11.81 -28.57 13.75
N ARG A 527 -11.71 -29.00 12.48
CA ARG A 527 -10.92 -28.28 11.45
C ARG A 527 -11.43 -26.85 11.21
N PHE A 528 -12.74 -26.65 11.28
CA PHE A 528 -13.39 -25.35 11.03
C PHE A 528 -13.94 -24.66 12.28
N GLN A 529 -13.51 -25.04 13.49
CA GLN A 529 -14.03 -24.53 14.78
C GLN A 529 -14.06 -22.98 14.89
N ARG A 530 -13.11 -22.29 14.24
CA ARG A 530 -13.03 -20.80 14.23
C ARG A 530 -13.75 -20.14 13.04
N TYR A 531 -14.60 -20.87 12.32
CA TYR A 531 -15.37 -20.35 11.19
C TYR A 531 -16.86 -20.27 11.55
N ARG A 532 -17.52 -19.24 11.03
CA ARG A 532 -18.98 -19.09 11.05
C ARG A 532 -19.50 -18.79 9.64
N GLY A 533 -20.65 -19.36 9.28
CA GLY A 533 -21.35 -18.95 8.06
C GLY A 533 -22.07 -17.61 8.26
N LEU A 534 -22.19 -16.83 7.18
CA LEU A 534 -22.88 -15.54 7.19
C LEU A 534 -24.05 -15.58 6.21
N LYS A 535 -25.21 -15.02 6.60
CA LYS A 535 -26.38 -14.88 5.72
C LYS A 535 -26.11 -14.00 4.51
N SER A 536 -25.30 -12.97 4.67
CA SER A 536 -24.84 -12.13 3.57
C SER A 536 -23.53 -11.48 3.96
N PHE A 537 -22.52 -11.66 3.11
CA PHE A 537 -21.21 -11.03 3.31
C PHE A 537 -21.33 -9.50 3.43
N ARG A 538 -22.31 -8.88 2.77
CA ARG A 538 -22.52 -7.43 2.82
C ARG A 538 -23.29 -6.98 4.06
N SER A 539 -24.43 -7.60 4.40
CA SER A 539 -25.33 -7.07 5.44
C SER A 539 -25.21 -7.72 6.83
N SER A 540 -24.70 -8.96 6.96
CA SER A 540 -24.53 -9.57 8.29
C SER A 540 -23.42 -8.84 9.06
N PRO A 541 -23.64 -8.37 10.31
CA PRO A 541 -22.61 -7.65 11.06
C PRO A 541 -21.43 -8.57 11.41
N TRP A 542 -20.26 -7.96 11.65
CA TRP A 542 -19.07 -8.61 12.21
C TRP A 542 -18.38 -7.56 13.09
N ASP A 543 -18.16 -7.87 14.37
CA ASP A 543 -17.56 -6.92 15.30
C ASP A 543 -16.02 -6.80 15.08
N PRO A 544 -15.49 -5.58 14.85
CA PRO A 544 -14.05 -5.33 14.77
C PRO A 544 -13.25 -5.59 16.05
N MET A 545 -13.88 -5.76 17.22
CA MET A 545 -13.16 -6.07 18.48
C MET A 545 -13.29 -7.54 18.91
N GLU A 546 -13.99 -8.37 18.14
CA GLU A 546 -14.14 -9.79 18.45
C GLU A 546 -12.89 -10.60 18.08
N ASN A 547 -12.48 -11.51 18.97
CA ASN A 547 -11.42 -12.52 18.75
C ASN A 547 -10.09 -11.87 18.28
N LEU A 548 -9.61 -10.87 19.01
CA LEU A 548 -8.34 -10.18 18.71
C LEU A 548 -7.12 -11.05 19.07
N PRO A 549 -6.01 -10.98 18.32
CA PRO A 549 -4.75 -11.63 18.68
C PRO A 549 -3.98 -10.77 19.70
N LEU A 550 -3.06 -11.38 20.46
CA LEU A 550 -2.16 -10.66 21.38
C LEU A 550 -1.44 -9.48 20.69
N ASP A 551 -1.01 -9.65 19.44
CA ASP A 551 -0.37 -8.60 18.62
C ASP A 551 -1.18 -7.29 18.51
N TYR A 552 -2.51 -7.34 18.66
CA TYR A 552 -3.37 -6.14 18.61
C TYR A 552 -3.31 -5.29 19.88
N SER A 553 -2.78 -5.81 21.00
CA SER A 553 -2.51 -5.00 22.21
C SER A 553 -1.23 -4.15 22.06
N ARG A 554 -0.28 -4.59 21.23
CA ARG A 554 1.02 -3.91 20.99
C ARG A 554 0.94 -2.70 20.05
N ILE A 555 -0.21 -2.49 19.39
CA ILE A 555 -0.38 -1.44 18.38
C ILE A 555 -1.14 -0.22 18.91
N PHE A 556 -0.84 0.93 18.34
CA PHE A 556 -1.59 2.16 18.60
C PHE A 556 -2.78 2.30 17.65
N GLN A 557 -3.95 2.60 18.23
CA GLN A 557 -5.18 2.90 17.50
C GLN A 557 -5.51 4.40 17.55
N PHE A 558 -5.98 4.95 16.44
CA PHE A 558 -6.57 6.29 16.40
C PHE A 558 -8.09 6.24 16.58
N GLN A 559 -8.65 7.13 17.42
CA GLN A 559 -10.10 7.36 17.48
C GLN A 559 -10.67 7.83 16.11
N SER A 560 -9.90 8.64 15.37
CA SER A 560 -10.24 9.03 13.99
C SER A 560 -8.98 9.41 13.22
N PHE A 561 -8.51 8.49 12.36
CA PHE A 561 -7.30 8.68 11.57
C PHE A 561 -7.34 9.95 10.69
N GLU A 562 -8.44 10.19 9.97
CA GLU A 562 -8.56 11.37 9.10
C GLU A 562 -8.48 12.70 9.87
N ARG A 563 -9.12 12.78 11.03
CA ARG A 563 -9.16 14.01 11.84
C ARG A 563 -7.76 14.31 12.38
N THR A 564 -7.09 13.31 12.94
CA THR A 564 -5.71 13.41 13.45
C THR A 564 -4.73 13.79 12.34
N ARG A 565 -4.81 13.13 11.17
CA ARG A 565 -4.02 13.46 9.98
C ARG A 565 -4.24 14.90 9.51
N ARG A 566 -5.49 15.38 9.44
CA ARG A 566 -5.78 16.77 9.04
C ARG A 566 -5.24 17.79 10.04
N ARG A 567 -5.32 17.48 11.35
CA ARG A 567 -4.78 18.31 12.44
C ARG A 567 -3.25 18.43 12.34
N ILE A 568 -2.54 17.30 12.36
CA ILE A 568 -1.06 17.25 12.32
C ILE A 568 -0.51 17.94 11.07
N LEU A 569 -1.15 17.74 9.91
CA LEU A 569 -0.73 18.40 8.67
C LEU A 569 -1.07 19.90 8.60
N ALA A 570 -1.99 20.40 9.43
CA ALA A 570 -2.27 21.82 9.57
C ALA A 570 -1.30 22.47 10.57
N GLU A 571 -0.99 21.80 11.68
CA GLU A 571 0.03 22.19 12.67
C GLU A 571 1.40 22.32 11.99
N ALA A 572 1.90 21.24 11.36
CA ALA A 572 3.14 21.25 10.57
C ALA A 572 3.12 22.17 9.32
N ALA A 573 1.95 22.75 8.99
CA ALA A 573 1.84 23.75 7.93
C ALA A 573 1.84 25.20 8.44
N ALA A 574 1.49 25.42 9.72
CA ALA A 574 1.44 26.70 10.41
C ALA A 574 2.68 26.95 11.29
N GLU A 575 3.48 25.92 11.57
CA GLU A 575 4.79 26.05 12.21
C GLU A 575 5.74 26.95 11.40
N GLU A 576 6.18 28.05 12.04
CA GLU A 576 7.26 28.92 11.58
C GLU A 576 8.52 28.83 12.47
N ASP A 577 8.42 28.17 13.64
CA ASP A 577 9.54 27.92 14.56
C ASP A 577 10.33 26.68 14.15
N GLY A 578 11.59 26.87 13.74
CA GLY A 578 12.52 25.80 13.39
C GLY A 578 13.69 26.30 12.56
N ALA A 579 14.57 25.38 12.15
CA ALA A 579 15.53 25.65 11.08
C ALA A 579 14.78 25.69 9.73
N MET A 580 14.87 26.81 9.01
CA MET A 580 14.02 27.07 7.84
C MET A 580 14.52 26.42 6.55
N ASP A 581 13.60 26.20 5.61
CA ASP A 581 13.86 25.74 4.23
C ASP A 581 14.94 26.59 3.56
N GLY A 582 16.07 25.99 3.19
CA GLY A 582 17.24 26.66 2.60
C GLY A 582 18.41 26.91 3.53
N TRP A 583 18.27 26.75 4.84
CA TRP A 583 19.39 26.88 5.77
C TRP A 583 20.32 25.67 5.70
N TYR A 584 21.62 25.93 5.74
CA TYR A 584 22.65 24.92 5.94
C TYR A 584 22.79 24.66 7.44
N VAL A 585 22.59 23.42 7.87
CA VAL A 585 22.55 23.02 9.28
C VAL A 585 23.38 21.78 9.54
N THR A 586 23.87 21.62 10.76
CA THR A 586 24.44 20.37 11.28
C THR A 586 23.50 19.78 12.32
N LEU A 587 23.13 18.51 12.13
CA LEU A 587 22.25 17.75 13.00
C LEU A 587 23.07 16.80 13.86
N HIS A 588 22.91 16.85 15.18
CA HIS A 588 23.52 15.89 16.11
C HIS A 588 22.48 14.83 16.47
N ILE A 589 22.65 13.62 15.94
CA ILE A 589 21.75 12.48 16.11
C ILE A 589 22.37 11.52 17.12
N ILE A 590 21.64 11.13 18.16
CA ILE A 590 22.17 10.25 19.20
C ILE A 590 21.95 8.77 18.89
N ASP A 591 22.76 7.93 19.53
CA ASP A 591 22.64 6.46 19.58
C ASP A 591 22.55 5.79 18.20
N VAL A 592 23.34 6.32 17.27
CA VAL A 592 23.46 5.80 15.90
C VAL A 592 24.55 4.72 15.84
N PRO A 593 24.31 3.55 15.22
CA PRO A 593 25.35 2.53 15.06
C PRO A 593 26.39 2.90 14.00
N PHE A 594 27.63 2.47 14.19
CA PHE A 594 28.74 2.75 13.26
C PHE A 594 28.50 2.26 11.82
N SER A 595 27.66 1.24 11.62
CA SER A 595 27.26 0.74 10.28
C SER A 595 26.62 1.81 9.38
N VAL A 596 26.06 2.88 9.96
CA VAL A 596 25.59 4.05 9.19
C VAL A 596 26.77 4.79 8.54
N MET A 597 27.89 4.93 9.25
CA MET A 597 29.12 5.53 8.73
C MET A 597 29.81 4.63 7.70
N GLU A 598 29.81 3.31 7.91
CA GLU A 598 30.30 2.33 6.92
C GLU A 598 29.50 2.41 5.61
N SER A 599 28.17 2.60 5.69
CA SER A 599 27.34 2.76 4.49
C SER A 599 27.71 4.01 3.68
N VAL A 600 28.04 5.13 4.35
CA VAL A 600 28.57 6.34 3.69
C VAL A 600 29.93 6.08 3.07
N GLN A 601 30.84 5.39 3.78
CA GLN A 601 32.17 5.06 3.26
C GLN A 601 32.11 4.11 2.05
N SER A 602 31.13 3.20 2.02
CA SER A 602 30.84 2.33 0.86
C SER A 602 30.27 3.08 -0.36
N GLY A 603 29.95 4.37 -0.20
CA GLY A 603 29.52 5.26 -1.28
C GLY A 603 28.03 5.57 -1.32
N LYS A 604 27.26 5.15 -0.31
CA LYS A 604 25.80 5.31 -0.29
C LYS A 604 25.40 6.68 0.27
N PRO A 605 24.50 7.43 -0.41
CA PRO A 605 24.05 8.74 0.05
C PRO A 605 23.06 8.60 1.22
N LEU A 606 23.31 9.32 2.32
CA LEU A 606 22.36 9.37 3.44
C LEU A 606 21.26 10.39 3.24
N VAL A 607 20.03 9.91 3.39
CA VAL A 607 18.78 10.67 3.34
C VAL A 607 18.16 10.70 4.73
N LEU A 608 17.93 11.91 5.24
CA LEU A 608 17.32 12.14 6.54
C LEU A 608 15.98 12.83 6.40
N VAL A 609 14.99 12.39 7.17
CA VAL A 609 13.63 12.91 7.13
C VAL A 609 13.10 13.06 8.55
N SER A 610 12.57 14.24 8.89
CA SER A 610 11.85 14.40 10.16
C SER A 610 10.50 13.72 10.07
N LEU A 611 10.20 12.90 11.07
CA LEU A 611 8.93 12.22 11.21
C LEU A 611 7.87 13.20 11.72
N LEU A 612 6.62 12.97 11.31
CA LEU A 612 5.48 13.67 11.90
C LEU A 612 5.10 13.01 13.24
N PRO A 613 4.42 13.75 14.16
CA PRO A 613 3.97 13.20 15.41
C PRO A 613 3.22 11.87 15.28
N HIS A 614 3.69 10.86 16.03
CA HIS A 614 3.19 9.49 16.04
C HIS A 614 3.55 8.62 14.81
N GLU A 615 4.43 9.05 13.89
CA GLU A 615 4.87 8.19 12.76
C GLU A 615 5.85 7.06 13.15
N GLN A 616 6.43 7.09 14.35
CA GLN A 616 7.24 5.98 14.88
C GLN A 616 6.40 4.81 15.42
N LYS A 617 5.12 5.07 15.73
CA LYS A 617 4.24 4.12 16.42
C LYS A 617 3.73 3.04 15.48
N MET A 618 3.72 1.79 15.95
CA MET A 618 3.21 0.64 15.20
C MET A 618 1.68 0.64 15.12
N SER A 619 1.14 0.31 13.94
CA SER A 619 -0.29 0.09 13.73
C SER A 619 -0.55 -0.86 12.55
N VAL A 620 -1.82 -1.13 12.25
CA VAL A 620 -2.20 -1.86 11.04
C VAL A 620 -2.27 -0.88 9.88
N MET A 621 -1.39 -1.07 8.90
CA MET A 621 -1.27 -0.23 7.72
C MET A 621 -1.96 -0.89 6.51
N HIS A 622 -2.73 -0.11 5.77
CA HIS A 622 -3.43 -0.54 4.55
C HIS A 622 -2.90 0.18 3.32
N VAL A 623 -2.38 -0.59 2.37
CA VAL A 623 -1.85 -0.11 1.09
C VAL A 623 -2.74 -0.60 -0.04
N LEU A 624 -3.14 0.29 -0.95
CA LEU A 624 -3.82 -0.07 -2.19
C LEU A 624 -2.77 -0.30 -3.28
N VAL A 625 -2.62 -1.53 -3.76
CA VAL A 625 -1.64 -1.89 -4.80
C VAL A 625 -2.31 -2.43 -6.05
N ARG A 626 -1.66 -2.26 -7.19
CA ARG A 626 -1.91 -2.98 -8.43
C ARG A 626 -0.65 -3.76 -8.79
N ARG A 627 -0.81 -5.00 -9.24
CA ARG A 627 0.29 -5.83 -9.73
C ARG A 627 0.98 -5.15 -10.92
N HIS A 628 2.31 -5.23 -10.99
CA HIS A 628 3.09 -4.67 -12.09
C HIS A 628 3.06 -5.64 -13.28
N PRO A 629 2.83 -5.17 -14.53
CA PRO A 629 2.70 -6.07 -15.69
C PRO A 629 3.94 -6.90 -16.03
N SER A 630 5.13 -6.51 -15.57
CA SER A 630 6.37 -7.27 -15.84
C SER A 630 6.52 -8.56 -15.03
N ASN A 631 5.70 -8.78 -13.99
CA ASN A 631 5.82 -9.95 -13.12
C ASN A 631 4.59 -10.85 -13.22
N THR A 632 4.75 -11.97 -13.91
CA THR A 632 3.75 -13.02 -14.14
C THR A 632 3.72 -14.11 -13.05
N GLU A 633 4.64 -14.10 -12.06
CA GLU A 633 4.64 -15.05 -10.95
C GLU A 633 3.40 -14.94 -10.03
N PRO A 634 2.75 -16.04 -9.64
CA PRO A 634 1.69 -16.04 -8.65
C PRO A 634 2.26 -15.83 -7.25
N ILE A 635 1.78 -14.78 -6.57
CA ILE A 635 2.30 -14.37 -5.25
C ILE A 635 1.22 -14.58 -4.19
N LYS A 636 1.59 -15.28 -3.12
CA LYS A 636 0.66 -15.83 -2.12
C LYS A 636 0.48 -14.86 -0.96
N SER A 637 -0.74 -14.78 -0.42
CA SER A 637 -0.99 -14.06 0.83
C SER A 637 -0.13 -14.65 1.95
N LYS A 638 0.51 -13.78 2.74
CA LYS A 638 1.49 -14.08 3.81
C LYS A 638 2.87 -14.57 3.35
N GLU A 639 3.17 -14.53 2.05
CA GLU A 639 4.55 -14.52 1.55
C GLU A 639 5.27 -13.26 2.04
N GLU A 640 6.59 -13.31 2.23
CA GLU A 640 7.37 -12.16 2.67
C GLU A 640 7.69 -11.23 1.50
N LEU A 641 7.45 -9.93 1.66
CA LEU A 641 7.71 -8.91 0.64
C LEU A 641 8.50 -7.73 1.24
N VAL A 642 9.32 -7.11 0.40
CA VAL A 642 10.04 -5.88 0.71
C VAL A 642 9.15 -4.69 0.36
N PHE A 643 8.88 -3.82 1.34
CA PHE A 643 8.05 -2.64 1.19
C PHE A 643 8.90 -1.37 1.17
N HIS A 644 8.76 -0.56 0.13
CA HIS A 644 9.22 0.83 0.13
C HIS A 644 7.99 1.73 0.32
N CYS A 645 7.72 2.20 1.54
CA CYS A 645 6.57 3.05 1.86
C CYS A 645 7.03 4.50 2.08
N GLY A 646 6.93 5.32 1.04
CA GLY A 646 7.49 6.68 1.06
C GLY A 646 8.99 6.67 1.31
N PHE A 647 9.41 7.08 2.51
CA PHE A 647 10.82 7.07 2.92
C PHE A 647 11.25 5.79 3.65
N ARG A 648 10.31 5.06 4.28
CA ARG A 648 10.61 3.84 5.03
C ARG A 648 10.84 2.65 4.08
N ARG A 649 11.81 1.81 4.42
CA ARG A 649 12.09 0.49 3.82
C ARG A 649 11.99 -0.56 4.93
N PHE A 650 11.34 -1.68 4.68
CA PHE A 650 11.20 -2.79 5.65
C PHE A 650 10.71 -4.07 4.94
N ARG A 651 10.85 -5.24 5.59
CA ARG A 651 10.27 -6.52 5.18
C ARG A 651 9.00 -6.81 6.01
N ALA A 652 7.99 -7.45 5.41
CA ALA A 652 6.79 -7.90 6.12
C ALA A 652 6.01 -8.97 5.33
N SER A 653 5.22 -9.79 6.02
CA SER A 653 4.28 -10.76 5.43
C SER A 653 2.82 -10.25 5.46
N PRO A 654 2.32 -9.63 4.39
CA PRO A 654 0.98 -9.02 4.38
C PRO A 654 -0.16 -10.04 4.17
N ILE A 655 -1.39 -9.58 4.41
CA ILE A 655 -2.61 -10.23 3.90
C ILE A 655 -3.22 -9.41 2.77
N PHE A 656 -3.65 -10.09 1.70
CA PHE A 656 -4.35 -9.47 0.57
C PHE A 656 -5.87 -9.50 0.78
N SER A 657 -6.54 -8.42 0.40
CA SER A 657 -7.99 -8.25 0.56
C SER A 657 -8.61 -7.41 -0.56
N GLN A 658 -9.88 -7.63 -0.85
CA GLN A 658 -10.59 -6.87 -1.88
C GLN A 658 -10.76 -5.38 -1.51
N HIS A 659 -10.60 -4.50 -2.50
CA HIS A 659 -10.90 -3.08 -2.36
C HIS A 659 -12.41 -2.81 -2.50
N THR A 660 -13.16 -3.03 -1.40
CA THR A 660 -14.59 -2.74 -1.30
C THR A 660 -14.88 -1.57 -0.35
N SER A 661 -16.08 -0.99 -0.45
CA SER A 661 -16.59 0.08 0.42
C SER A 661 -17.47 -0.40 1.59
N ALA A 662 -17.51 -1.72 1.83
CA ALA A 662 -18.18 -2.32 2.98
C ALA A 662 -17.16 -2.64 4.08
N ASP A 663 -17.61 -2.75 5.33
CA ASP A 663 -16.73 -2.89 6.51
C ASP A 663 -15.96 -4.23 6.55
N LYS A 664 -16.49 -5.24 5.85
CA LYS A 664 -15.87 -6.56 5.67
C LYS A 664 -15.26 -6.66 4.29
N HIS A 665 -14.02 -7.12 4.24
CA HIS A 665 -13.26 -7.34 3.02
C HIS A 665 -12.92 -8.82 2.89
N LYS A 666 -13.22 -9.41 1.72
CA LYS A 666 -12.83 -10.79 1.43
C LYS A 666 -11.31 -10.85 1.32
N MET A 667 -10.67 -11.78 2.03
CA MET A 667 -9.26 -12.11 1.84
C MET A 667 -9.08 -12.77 0.47
N GLU A 668 -8.02 -12.41 -0.25
CA GLU A 668 -7.61 -13.09 -1.48
C GLU A 668 -6.38 -13.98 -1.19
N ARG A 669 -6.36 -15.20 -1.74
CA ARG A 669 -5.24 -16.14 -1.55
C ARG A 669 -4.00 -15.73 -2.33
N PHE A 670 -4.18 -15.12 -3.50
CA PHE A 670 -3.12 -14.66 -4.39
C PHE A 670 -3.33 -13.19 -4.80
N LEU A 671 -2.25 -12.52 -5.23
CA LEU A 671 -2.31 -11.16 -5.75
C LEU A 671 -2.93 -11.13 -7.17
N ARG A 672 -4.09 -10.48 -7.30
CA ARG A 672 -4.83 -10.38 -8.57
C ARG A 672 -4.10 -9.49 -9.61
N PRO A 673 -4.10 -9.86 -10.90
CA PRO A 673 -3.51 -9.04 -11.96
C PRO A 673 -4.40 -7.85 -12.36
N ASP A 674 -5.70 -8.05 -12.55
CA ASP A 674 -6.58 -7.03 -13.19
C ASP A 674 -7.02 -5.92 -12.23
N ALA A 675 -7.20 -6.30 -10.96
CA ALA A 675 -7.93 -5.54 -9.96
C ALA A 675 -7.02 -5.02 -8.84
N PRO A 676 -7.20 -3.75 -8.40
CA PRO A 676 -6.44 -3.22 -7.28
C PRO A 676 -6.82 -3.95 -5.98
N THR A 677 -5.81 -4.36 -5.23
CA THR A 677 -5.90 -5.20 -4.03
C THR A 677 -5.41 -4.40 -2.83
N VAL A 678 -6.09 -4.52 -1.68
CA VAL A 678 -5.66 -3.90 -0.42
C VAL A 678 -4.79 -4.87 0.37
N VAL A 679 -3.55 -4.47 0.55
CA VAL A 679 -2.50 -5.15 1.31
C VAL A 679 -2.54 -4.63 2.74
N SER A 680 -2.67 -5.51 3.73
CA SER A 680 -2.73 -5.15 5.15
C SER A 680 -1.61 -5.82 5.94
N LEU A 681 -0.92 -5.07 6.78
CA LEU A 681 0.26 -5.51 7.54
C LEU A 681 0.44 -4.67 8.82
N TYR A 682 1.23 -5.16 9.77
CA TYR A 682 1.73 -4.31 10.86
C TYR A 682 2.96 -3.51 10.37
N ALA A 683 2.94 -2.20 10.58
CA ALA A 683 4.05 -1.31 10.21
C ALA A 683 3.97 0.02 11.00
N PRO A 684 5.05 0.82 11.08
CA PRO A 684 5.01 2.16 11.62
C PRO A 684 4.05 3.05 10.84
N ILE A 685 3.23 3.82 11.56
CA ILE A 685 2.23 4.72 10.99
C ILE A 685 2.91 5.72 10.04
N THR A 686 2.35 5.87 8.84
CA THR A 686 2.80 6.87 7.87
C THR A 686 1.60 7.67 7.40
N PHE A 687 1.65 9.01 7.41
CA PHE A 687 0.50 9.82 6.99
C PHE A 687 0.41 9.95 5.45
N PRO A 688 -0.74 9.59 4.82
CA PRO A 688 -0.93 9.71 3.37
C PRO A 688 -0.89 11.16 2.85
N PRO A 689 -0.57 11.38 1.56
CA PRO A 689 -0.22 10.35 0.57
C PRO A 689 1.22 9.90 0.73
N ALA A 690 1.48 8.62 0.45
CA ALA A 690 2.80 8.05 0.22
C ALA A 690 2.68 7.04 -0.94
N GLY A 691 3.63 7.07 -1.87
CA GLY A 691 3.76 6.01 -2.87
C GLY A 691 4.33 4.76 -2.22
N VAL A 692 3.91 3.58 -2.68
CA VAL A 692 4.38 2.30 -2.15
C VAL A 692 4.79 1.37 -3.28
N LEU A 693 5.99 0.79 -3.16
CA LEU A 693 6.50 -0.29 -4.01
C LEU A 693 6.56 -1.57 -3.19
N LEU A 694 6.16 -2.69 -3.79
CA LEU A 694 6.36 -4.03 -3.26
C LEU A 694 7.36 -4.74 -4.16
N PHE A 695 8.43 -5.26 -3.56
CA PHE A 695 9.39 -6.13 -4.22
C PHE A 695 9.36 -7.54 -3.61
N LYS A 696 9.62 -8.55 -4.44
CA LYS A 696 9.94 -9.91 -3.99
C LYS A 696 11.44 -10.11 -4.15
N GLN A 697 12.09 -10.66 -3.13
CA GLN A 697 13.51 -10.99 -3.18
C GLN A 697 13.66 -12.41 -3.73
N ARG A 698 14.49 -12.59 -4.77
CA ARG A 698 14.93 -13.90 -5.26
C ARG A 698 15.97 -14.49 -4.31
N ASN A 699 16.22 -15.80 -4.44
CA ASN A 699 17.28 -16.51 -3.72
C ASN A 699 18.65 -15.83 -3.95
N ASP A 700 18.90 -15.34 -5.18
CA ASP A 700 20.11 -14.60 -5.58
C ASP A 700 20.27 -13.21 -4.92
N GLY A 701 19.28 -12.71 -4.18
CA GLY A 701 19.27 -11.36 -3.61
C GLY A 701 18.85 -10.24 -4.58
N ILE A 702 18.51 -10.57 -5.83
CA ILE A 702 17.85 -9.63 -6.76
C ILE A 702 16.42 -9.35 -6.27
N GLN A 703 15.99 -8.09 -6.35
CA GLN A 703 14.63 -7.67 -5.98
C GLN A 703 13.80 -7.41 -7.26
N ASP A 704 12.68 -8.13 -7.42
CA ASP A 704 11.73 -7.96 -8.52
C ASP A 704 10.57 -7.06 -8.13
N LEU A 705 10.20 -6.10 -8.99
CA LEU A 705 9.04 -5.23 -8.78
C LEU A 705 7.74 -6.02 -8.99
N VAL A 706 7.05 -6.32 -7.89
CA VAL A 706 5.80 -7.10 -7.87
C VAL A 706 4.59 -6.23 -8.10
N ALA A 707 4.50 -5.13 -7.37
CA ALA A 707 3.31 -4.29 -7.36
C ALA A 707 3.64 -2.84 -7.01
N THR A 708 2.81 -1.95 -7.53
CA THR A 708 2.92 -0.50 -7.37
C THR A 708 1.62 0.02 -6.78
N GLY A 709 1.71 1.00 -5.88
CA GLY A 709 0.55 1.37 -5.08
C GLY A 709 0.67 2.68 -4.33
N THR A 710 -0.34 2.94 -3.52
CA THR A 710 -0.42 4.12 -2.65
C THR A 710 -0.95 3.75 -1.29
N LEU A 711 -0.46 4.44 -0.27
CA LEU A 711 -0.92 4.27 1.10
C LEU A 711 -2.35 4.80 1.26
N LEU A 712 -3.27 3.94 1.72
CA LEU A 712 -4.69 4.24 1.90
C LEU A 712 -4.94 4.86 3.29
N SER A 713 -4.70 4.08 4.33
CA SER A 713 -5.03 4.41 5.73
C SER A 713 -4.26 3.55 6.73
N CYS A 714 -4.31 3.91 8.01
CA CYS A 714 -3.81 3.11 9.12
C CYS A 714 -4.94 2.96 10.14
N ASP A 715 -5.62 1.81 10.16
CA ASP A 715 -6.82 1.56 10.95
C ASP A 715 -7.01 0.07 11.30
N PRO A 716 -6.77 -0.37 12.55
CA PRO A 716 -6.90 -1.79 12.93
C PRO A 716 -8.35 -2.34 12.87
N GLN A 717 -9.35 -1.47 12.68
CA GLN A 717 -10.76 -1.84 12.62
C GLN A 717 -11.17 -2.46 11.28
N ARG A 718 -10.34 -2.42 10.24
CA ARG A 718 -10.64 -3.03 8.93
C ARG A 718 -10.77 -4.55 9.04
N VAL A 719 -11.99 -5.09 8.87
CA VAL A 719 -12.24 -6.54 9.03
C VAL A 719 -11.91 -7.30 7.75
N VAL A 720 -10.84 -8.09 7.76
CA VAL A 720 -10.48 -9.02 6.67
C VAL A 720 -10.94 -10.44 7.00
N LEU A 721 -11.81 -11.01 6.15
CA LEU A 721 -12.41 -12.33 6.33
C LEU A 721 -11.87 -13.32 5.28
N LYS A 722 -11.24 -14.41 5.73
CA LYS A 722 -10.98 -15.58 4.89
C LYS A 722 -12.27 -16.36 4.71
N ARG A 723 -12.63 -16.59 3.44
CA ARG A 723 -13.68 -17.52 3.04
C ARG A 723 -13.09 -18.92 2.86
N ILE A 724 -13.88 -19.93 3.17
CA ILE A 724 -13.73 -21.30 2.67
C ILE A 724 -15.07 -21.69 2.07
N VAL A 725 -15.04 -22.38 0.94
CA VAL A 725 -16.20 -22.99 0.32
C VAL A 725 -16.07 -24.50 0.45
N LEU A 726 -17.07 -25.15 1.05
CA LEU A 726 -17.17 -26.61 1.07
C LEU A 726 -18.14 -27.03 -0.05
N SER A 727 -17.68 -27.92 -0.92
CA SER A 727 -18.43 -28.48 -2.04
C SER A 727 -19.18 -29.76 -1.63
N GLY A 728 -20.22 -30.11 -2.38
CA GLY A 728 -21.01 -31.31 -2.15
C GLY A 728 -21.85 -31.67 -3.36
N HIS A 729 -21.96 -32.96 -3.65
CA HIS A 729 -22.64 -33.46 -4.85
C HIS A 729 -24.07 -33.93 -4.53
N PRO A 730 -25.12 -33.45 -5.23
CA PRO A 730 -26.48 -33.95 -5.04
C PRO A 730 -26.61 -35.36 -5.63
N PHE A 731 -26.99 -36.33 -4.81
CA PHE A 731 -27.06 -37.75 -5.20
C PHE A 731 -28.50 -38.22 -5.45
N LYS A 732 -29.45 -37.91 -4.58
CA LYS A 732 -30.89 -38.18 -4.78
C LYS A 732 -31.64 -36.86 -4.79
N ILE A 733 -32.39 -36.57 -5.86
CA ILE A 733 -33.14 -35.32 -6.03
C ILE A 733 -34.64 -35.64 -6.12
N ASN A 734 -35.40 -35.15 -5.15
CA ASN A 734 -36.87 -35.21 -5.08
C ASN A 734 -37.44 -33.83 -5.43
N ARG A 735 -38.77 -33.75 -5.67
CA ARG A 735 -39.48 -32.51 -6.07
C ARG A 735 -39.24 -31.27 -5.19
N ARG A 736 -38.92 -31.47 -3.89
CA ARG A 736 -38.66 -30.38 -2.92
C ARG A 736 -37.44 -30.61 -2.03
N SER A 737 -36.70 -31.71 -2.20
CA SER A 737 -35.57 -32.06 -1.34
C SER A 737 -34.47 -32.80 -2.09
N ALA A 738 -33.22 -32.66 -1.63
CA ALA A 738 -32.09 -33.35 -2.22
C ALA A 738 -31.17 -33.90 -1.13
N VAL A 739 -30.60 -35.09 -1.37
CA VAL A 739 -29.60 -35.73 -0.51
C VAL A 739 -28.22 -35.43 -1.10
N VAL A 740 -27.41 -34.66 -0.37
CA VAL A 740 -26.05 -34.27 -0.78
C VAL A 740 -25.03 -35.24 -0.17
N ARG A 741 -24.05 -35.67 -0.96
CA ARG A 741 -22.89 -36.48 -0.56
C ARG A 741 -21.59 -35.67 -0.63
N TYR A 742 -20.53 -36.19 0.00
CA TYR A 742 -19.15 -35.67 0.01
C TYR A 742 -18.93 -34.28 0.63
N MET A 743 -19.97 -33.57 1.07
CA MET A 743 -19.79 -32.32 1.83
C MET A 743 -19.30 -32.54 3.26
N PHE A 744 -19.70 -33.65 3.89
CA PHE A 744 -19.37 -34.00 5.28
C PHE A 744 -19.26 -35.52 5.40
N PHE A 745 -18.41 -35.98 6.31
CA PHE A 745 -18.15 -37.42 6.50
C PHE A 745 -18.65 -37.94 7.86
N ASN A 746 -18.78 -37.09 8.90
CA ASN A 746 -19.25 -37.53 10.22
C ASN A 746 -20.68 -37.08 10.53
N ARG A 747 -21.51 -37.99 11.06
CA ARG A 747 -22.91 -37.70 11.43
C ARG A 747 -23.06 -36.61 12.51
N GLY A 748 -22.04 -36.43 13.35
CA GLY A 748 -21.98 -35.38 14.38
C GLY A 748 -21.71 -33.96 13.85
N GLU A 749 -21.64 -33.76 12.54
CA GLU A 749 -21.40 -32.47 11.88
C GLU A 749 -22.72 -31.73 11.52
N ARG A 750 -23.88 -32.27 11.89
CA ARG A 750 -25.20 -31.61 11.69
C ARG A 750 -25.36 -30.25 12.39
N THR A 751 -24.46 -29.86 13.30
CA THR A 751 -24.42 -28.49 13.86
C THR A 751 -24.24 -27.41 12.78
N PHE A 752 -23.73 -27.78 11.59
CA PHE A 752 -23.66 -26.89 10.42
C PHE A 752 -25.00 -26.69 9.68
N SER A 753 -26.13 -27.27 10.14
CA SER A 753 -27.43 -27.22 9.45
C SER A 753 -28.12 -25.84 9.34
N TYR A 754 -27.57 -24.78 9.93
CA TYR A 754 -28.10 -23.41 9.81
C TYR A 754 -27.55 -22.61 8.61
N TYR A 755 -26.65 -23.21 7.82
CA TYR A 755 -25.92 -22.49 6.77
C TYR A 755 -26.56 -22.56 5.38
N TYR A 756 -26.24 -21.54 4.58
CA TYR A 756 -26.89 -21.28 3.29
C TYR A 756 -26.18 -22.01 2.17
N TYR A 757 -26.96 -22.74 1.38
CA TYR A 757 -26.52 -23.39 0.16
C TYR A 757 -26.71 -22.46 -1.04
N SER A 758 -25.68 -22.33 -1.87
CA SER A 758 -25.81 -21.74 -3.20
C SER A 758 -25.76 -22.85 -4.23
N SER A 759 -26.81 -22.98 -5.05
CA SER A 759 -26.73 -23.63 -6.35
C SER A 759 -26.02 -22.71 -7.34
N GLY A 760 -25.35 -23.27 -8.34
CA GLY A 760 -24.73 -22.48 -9.43
C GLY A 760 -25.74 -21.63 -10.22
N ALA A 761 -27.02 -22.02 -10.20
CA ALA A 761 -28.13 -21.20 -10.66
C ALA A 761 -28.83 -20.44 -9.50
N ALA A 762 -28.90 -19.11 -9.65
CA ALA A 762 -29.74 -18.14 -8.93
C ALA A 762 -29.42 -17.78 -7.45
N ASN A 763 -29.21 -16.47 -7.25
CA ASN A 763 -29.10 -15.79 -5.95
C ASN A 763 -30.42 -15.80 -5.13
N LYS A 764 -30.81 -16.93 -4.52
CA LYS A 764 -31.93 -17.00 -3.56
C LYS A 764 -31.58 -17.87 -2.35
N MET A 765 -31.16 -17.21 -1.27
CA MET A 765 -30.67 -17.83 -0.04
C MET A 765 -31.82 -18.06 0.97
N GLY A 766 -32.22 -19.33 1.16
CA GLY A 766 -33.23 -19.76 2.14
C GLY A 766 -32.63 -20.56 3.30
N ILE A 767 -33.29 -20.54 4.46
CA ILE A 767 -32.93 -21.36 5.64
C ILE A 767 -33.92 -22.52 5.75
N LYS A 768 -33.42 -23.77 5.68
CA LYS A 768 -33.95 -25.03 6.26
C LYS A 768 -33.30 -26.24 5.54
N PRO A 769 -33.28 -27.44 6.15
CA PRO A 769 -32.68 -28.62 5.52
C PRO A 769 -33.32 -28.90 4.16
N CYS A 770 -32.51 -28.73 3.12
CA CYS A 770 -32.78 -29.15 1.74
C CYS A 770 -34.18 -28.81 1.21
N VAL A 771 -34.62 -27.55 1.29
CA VAL A 771 -35.75 -27.05 0.48
C VAL A 771 -35.20 -26.19 -0.66
N CYS A 772 -34.58 -26.84 -1.63
CA CYS A 772 -34.04 -26.18 -2.82
C CYS A 772 -35.09 -26.07 -3.93
N VAL A 773 -35.02 -24.98 -4.69
CA VAL A 773 -35.65 -24.89 -6.02
C VAL A 773 -34.95 -25.91 -6.93
N SER A 774 -35.72 -26.59 -7.80
CA SER A 774 -35.31 -27.65 -8.74
C SER A 774 -33.80 -27.69 -9.09
N LEU A 775 -33.05 -28.53 -8.36
CA LEU A 775 -31.64 -28.83 -8.63
C LEU A 775 -31.49 -29.80 -9.81
N ARG A 776 -30.39 -29.69 -10.56
CA ARG A 776 -29.95 -30.67 -11.56
C ARG A 776 -28.91 -31.60 -10.94
N SER A 777 -28.76 -32.80 -11.51
CA SER A 777 -27.70 -33.74 -11.10
C SER A 777 -26.28 -33.25 -11.40
N GLN A 778 -26.14 -32.23 -12.26
CA GLN A 778 -24.86 -31.58 -12.60
C GLN A 778 -24.54 -30.38 -11.69
N ASP A 779 -25.46 -29.96 -10.82
CA ASP A 779 -25.24 -28.79 -9.95
C ASP A 779 -24.38 -29.20 -8.74
N THR A 780 -23.35 -28.40 -8.42
CA THR A 780 -22.63 -28.54 -7.13
C THR A 780 -23.31 -27.69 -6.06
N VAL A 781 -23.47 -28.26 -4.86
CA VAL A 781 -24.00 -27.57 -3.68
C VAL A 781 -22.83 -26.98 -2.89
N LEU A 782 -22.81 -25.65 -2.71
CA LEU A 782 -21.71 -24.94 -2.06
C LEU A 782 -22.13 -24.31 -0.73
N MET A 783 -21.33 -24.48 0.32
CA MET A 783 -21.51 -23.83 1.63
C MET A 783 -20.36 -22.86 1.94
N ASN A 784 -20.68 -21.60 2.23
CA ASN A 784 -19.69 -20.55 2.53
C ASN A 784 -19.45 -20.40 4.05
N LEU A 785 -18.20 -20.60 4.48
CA LEU A 785 -17.73 -20.39 5.85
C LEU A 785 -16.72 -19.23 5.91
N TYR A 786 -16.79 -18.41 6.96
CA TYR A 786 -15.94 -17.21 7.13
C TYR A 786 -15.22 -17.17 8.47
N LYS A 787 -13.97 -16.72 8.45
CA LYS A 787 -13.13 -16.49 9.64
C LYS A 787 -12.35 -15.19 9.48
N ARG A 788 -12.27 -14.37 10.54
CA ARG A 788 -11.39 -13.18 10.55
C ARG A 788 -9.92 -13.59 10.56
N VAL A 789 -9.13 -12.93 9.73
CA VAL A 789 -7.69 -13.18 9.60
C VAL A 789 -6.93 -11.88 9.78
N TYR A 790 -5.90 -11.93 10.61
CA TYR A 790 -4.98 -10.85 10.90
C TYR A 790 -3.65 -11.05 10.15
N PRO A 791 -2.88 -9.98 9.89
CA PRO A 791 -1.50 -10.10 9.44
C PRO A 791 -0.61 -10.77 10.51
N ARG A 792 0.60 -11.18 10.13
CA ARG A 792 1.60 -11.72 11.07
C ARG A 792 2.57 -10.62 11.50
N TRP A 793 3.00 -10.63 12.76
CA TRP A 793 4.08 -9.75 13.24
C TRP A 793 5.43 -10.21 12.67
N THR A 794 5.76 -9.69 11.49
CA THR A 794 6.96 -10.03 10.70
C THR A 794 7.65 -8.75 10.19
N TYR A 795 7.46 -7.63 10.89
CA TYR A 795 8.07 -6.36 10.55
C TYR A 795 9.56 -6.40 10.90
N ASP A 796 10.42 -6.30 9.87
CA ASP A 796 11.85 -6.12 10.01
C ASP A 796 12.28 -4.82 9.29
N PRO A 797 12.81 -3.80 10.00
CA PRO A 797 13.32 -2.59 9.36
C PRO A 797 14.56 -2.82 8.49
N TYR A 798 15.29 -3.92 8.70
CA TYR A 798 16.46 -4.25 7.88
C TYR A 798 16.04 -4.82 6.53
N VAL A 799 16.60 -4.26 5.46
CA VAL A 799 16.42 -4.76 4.09
C VAL A 799 17.81 -4.97 3.49
N PRO A 800 18.16 -6.21 3.06
CA PRO A 800 19.41 -6.47 2.35
C PRO A 800 19.55 -5.55 1.13
N ALA A 801 20.78 -5.11 0.87
CA ALA A 801 21.09 -4.36 -0.35
C ALA A 801 20.89 -5.29 -1.57
N PRO A 802 20.10 -4.89 -2.58
CA PRO A 802 19.85 -5.72 -3.74
C PRO A 802 21.09 -5.81 -4.62
N LEU A 803 21.26 -6.96 -5.28
CA LEU A 803 22.14 -7.04 -6.44
C LEU A 803 21.53 -6.29 -7.64
N THR A 804 22.37 -5.97 -8.62
CA THR A 804 21.95 -5.39 -9.89
C THR A 804 20.89 -6.26 -10.54
N TRP A 805 19.73 -5.70 -10.87
CA TRP A 805 18.66 -6.47 -11.48
C TRP A 805 19.03 -6.87 -12.90
N VAL A 806 18.81 -8.14 -13.21
CA VAL A 806 18.94 -8.70 -14.55
C VAL A 806 17.61 -9.34 -14.92
N LYS A 807 17.16 -9.07 -16.15
CA LYS A 807 15.97 -9.71 -16.72
C LYS A 807 16.25 -11.22 -16.81
N LYS A 808 15.41 -12.06 -16.21
CA LYS A 808 15.43 -13.49 -16.55
C LYS A 808 15.07 -13.60 -18.03
N GLU A 809 15.93 -14.25 -18.81
CA GLU A 809 15.50 -14.79 -20.10
C GLU A 809 14.39 -15.80 -19.78
N GLY A 810 13.19 -15.56 -20.30
CA GLY A 810 12.04 -16.36 -19.96
C GLY A 810 12.20 -17.74 -20.56
N THR A 811 12.21 -18.78 -19.73
CA THR A 811 11.79 -20.10 -20.19
C THR A 811 10.39 -19.96 -20.79
N VAL A 812 10.28 -20.52 -21.99
CA VAL A 812 9.15 -20.47 -22.95
C VAL A 812 7.79 -20.30 -22.27
N GLU A 813 6.99 -19.36 -22.79
CA GLU A 813 5.53 -19.38 -22.57
C GLU A 813 5.03 -20.75 -23.07
N MET A 814 4.74 -21.68 -22.15
CA MET A 814 3.96 -22.87 -22.47
C MET A 814 2.55 -22.40 -22.82
N GLU A 815 2.38 -21.98 -24.07
CA GLU A 815 1.10 -21.89 -24.75
C GLU A 815 0.36 -23.21 -24.52
N ASP A 816 -0.94 -23.07 -24.32
CA ASP A 816 -1.93 -24.10 -24.02
C ASP A 816 -1.64 -25.47 -24.66
N LEU A 817 -0.89 -26.31 -23.94
CA LEU A 817 -0.97 -27.76 -24.09
C LEU A 817 -2.28 -28.20 -23.44
N ASP A 818 -3.32 -28.22 -24.28
CA ASP A 818 -4.57 -28.91 -24.02
C ASP A 818 -4.24 -30.34 -23.52
N MET A 819 -4.67 -30.67 -22.30
CA MET A 819 -4.72 -32.06 -21.86
C MET A 819 -6.08 -32.65 -22.25
N GLU A 820 -6.03 -33.66 -23.11
CA GLU A 820 -6.97 -34.79 -23.06
C GLU A 820 -6.82 -35.57 -21.74
#